data_AF-A0A7C3SFF6-F1
#
_entry.id   AF-A0A7C3SFF6-F1
#
_cell.length_a   1.000
_cell.length_b   1.000
_cell.length_c   1.000
_cell.angle_alpha   90.00
_cell.angle_beta   90.00
_cell.angle_gamma   90.00
#
_symmetry.space_group_name_H-M   'P 1'
#
loop_
_entity.id
_entity.type
_entity.pdbx_description
1 polymer ?
#
loop_
_entity_poly.entity_id
_entity_poly.type
_entity_poly.pdbx_seq_one_letter_code
_entity_poly.pdbx_strand_id
1 'polypeptide(L)'
;VFGKIPSLRTTTSALKGIYVDSVLNSSNITFTIGFSDCANAGCGIQIYDPNHLGIYKYTGNWTSKLSSSQNTLWTRITNLAGDNSDNSVNLSSFTATAKLQSLKGVYILAEFICGNGECESTMGESNNNCPTDCPSVPSTPTPSTPPAAGPGGPGGPAAPPVTPAPPVTLVPLEIKSTLLETVLYPGEEKTFSVDITNNLDSSVSASVTVEGPAFSLLTVQRPVLTIAAKSTEVVNIKAQASPTTVPGIYPGEIVVTAGNITHRTPVTIKVQAVLEPLLDVKVKALSKTVAPGENLVFEVSLVNMGQTASVEDITVTYNVKPISDETKIIATSKETVAVQNVLTYRREIKIPEDAPQERYIIEVNASYWYGKKFALSADNFDVSALPLPLMILRAALLNPITYIVLFLGVPAVVVGSRWYAAYRAAKLAKARYIAPIDFKALPKAGPNSIEVGKIAETDVKAYIDTSQLIMHSIAAGGTGSGKSVSAMVCAEELLKRKVPVIVFDPTAQWTGFMKPCKLKAMLDLYPKFGLKPTDARSFKTNVILVEDPNMEIDLKKYMNPGEITVFVMNRLKPEQLDAFVRKSVQAVFDMRPPESKEIKLLMVWDEVHRLLPKYGGKGGYVAIERACREFRKWGIGVFVISQVLLDFKGAIRANIANEIQLRTKYEGDIGRVKSKYGIDYASKVTRLTIGTALFQNPEYNNGRPWFISFRPLLHSPFALTDEEINQYVKLNKKIEEIEKRIGDLKAKGIDTYDIEIELNIAKDKVKTAAFKMAETYLESVENRLGKLEKGK
;
A
#
# COMPACT_ATOMS: atom_id res chain seq x y z
N VAL A 1 -5.23 -8.05 2.40
CA VAL A 1 -6.27 -8.46 1.41
C VAL A 1 -7.34 -9.30 2.10
N PHE A 2 -8.57 -9.36 1.58
CA PHE A 2 -9.60 -10.32 2.02
C PHE A 2 -9.68 -11.48 1.01
N GLY A 3 -9.65 -12.73 1.47
CA GLY A 3 -9.81 -13.92 0.63
C GLY A 3 -10.74 -14.96 1.26
N LYS A 4 -11.53 -15.67 0.43
CA LYS A 4 -12.34 -16.81 0.90
C LYS A 4 -11.46 -18.06 0.99
N ILE A 5 -11.55 -18.80 2.09
CA ILE A 5 -10.87 -20.07 2.30
C ILE A 5 -11.82 -21.21 1.86
N PRO A 6 -11.35 -22.20 1.07
CA PRO A 6 -12.13 -23.40 0.78
C PRO A 6 -12.34 -24.26 2.05
N SER A 7 -13.50 -24.89 2.19
CA SER A 7 -13.82 -25.78 3.33
C SER A 7 -12.86 -26.97 3.46
N LEU A 8 -12.33 -27.47 2.34
CA LEU A 8 -11.23 -28.44 2.23
C LEU A 8 -9.90 -27.97 2.85
N ARG A 9 -9.84 -26.74 3.40
CA ARG A 9 -8.69 -26.15 4.10
C ARG A 9 -9.10 -25.48 5.42
N THR A 10 -10.24 -25.86 6.00
CA THR A 10 -10.69 -25.46 7.35
C THR A 10 -11.03 -26.71 8.18
N THR A 11 -11.48 -26.56 9.42
CA THR A 11 -12.11 -27.68 10.15
C THR A 11 -13.38 -28.16 9.45
N THR A 12 -13.78 -29.41 9.69
CA THR A 12 -14.98 -30.05 9.12
C THR A 12 -16.30 -29.40 9.55
N SER A 13 -16.31 -28.69 10.69
CA SER A 13 -17.49 -27.95 11.18
C SER A 13 -17.61 -26.51 10.62
N ALA A 14 -16.66 -26.05 9.79
CA ALA A 14 -16.63 -24.65 9.33
C ALA A 14 -17.49 -24.41 8.08
N LEU A 15 -18.60 -23.70 8.25
CA LEU A 15 -19.52 -23.29 7.18
C LEU A 15 -18.85 -22.32 6.19
N LYS A 16 -18.01 -21.40 6.68
CA LYS A 16 -17.26 -20.42 5.89
C LYS A 16 -15.93 -20.09 6.52
N GLY A 17 -14.91 -19.83 5.70
CA GLY A 17 -13.62 -19.27 6.13
C GLY A 17 -13.21 -18.03 5.33
N ILE A 18 -12.62 -17.06 6.03
CA ILE A 18 -12.14 -15.78 5.52
C ILE A 18 -10.71 -15.53 6.04
N TYR A 19 -9.79 -15.21 5.13
CA TYR A 19 -8.44 -14.77 5.46
C TYR A 19 -8.33 -13.25 5.32
N VAL A 20 -7.79 -12.59 6.34
CA VAL A 20 -7.50 -11.15 6.39
C VAL A 20 -6.00 -10.95 6.53
N ASP A 21 -5.37 -10.75 5.38
CA ASP A 21 -3.92 -10.67 5.20
C ASP A 21 -3.31 -9.33 5.69
N SER A 22 -4.06 -8.23 5.56
CA SER A 22 -3.56 -6.89 5.93
C SER A 22 -4.09 -6.48 7.29
N VAL A 23 -3.21 -5.95 8.15
CA VAL A 23 -3.59 -5.50 9.49
C VAL A 23 -4.45 -4.23 9.38
N LEU A 24 -5.68 -4.30 9.87
CA LEU A 24 -6.54 -3.13 10.06
C LEU A 24 -6.72 -2.89 11.56
N ASN A 25 -6.19 -1.79 12.08
CA ASN A 25 -6.37 -1.38 13.48
C ASN A 25 -7.31 -0.17 13.54
N SER A 26 -8.30 -0.20 14.43
CA SER A 26 -9.24 0.88 14.70
C SER A 26 -9.89 0.66 16.07
N SER A 27 -10.31 1.73 16.74
CA SER A 27 -11.01 1.64 18.03
C SER A 27 -12.37 0.93 17.96
N ASN A 28 -12.95 0.79 16.76
CA ASN A 28 -14.22 0.10 16.55
C ASN A 28 -14.30 -0.50 15.14
N ILE A 29 -13.98 -1.79 14.99
CA ILE A 29 -14.19 -2.56 13.75
C ILE A 29 -15.36 -3.52 13.95
N THR A 30 -16.41 -3.35 13.15
CA THR A 30 -17.49 -4.34 13.03
C THR A 30 -17.16 -5.29 11.87
N PHE A 31 -17.08 -6.60 12.16
CA PHE A 31 -16.81 -7.65 11.18
C PHE A 31 -17.98 -8.63 11.12
N THR A 32 -18.67 -8.66 9.98
CA THR A 32 -19.92 -9.41 9.80
C THR A 32 -19.79 -10.49 8.73
N ILE A 33 -20.22 -11.72 9.03
CA ILE A 33 -20.31 -12.84 8.09
C ILE A 33 -21.79 -13.17 7.86
N GLY A 34 -22.25 -13.03 6.62
CA GLY A 34 -23.58 -13.50 6.20
C GLY A 34 -23.59 -14.99 5.87
N PHE A 35 -24.67 -15.71 6.19
CA PHE A 35 -24.82 -17.16 6.06
C PHE A 35 -26.16 -17.64 5.48
N SER A 36 -26.91 -16.76 4.80
CA SER A 36 -28.20 -17.11 4.14
C SER A 36 -28.10 -18.22 3.09
N ASP A 37 -26.92 -18.38 2.47
CA ASP A 37 -26.54 -19.48 1.57
C ASP A 37 -26.28 -20.81 2.30
N CYS A 38 -25.99 -20.78 3.60
CA CYS A 38 -25.82 -21.99 4.41
C CYS A 38 -27.14 -22.54 4.99
N ALA A 39 -28.19 -21.72 5.07
CA ALA A 39 -29.46 -22.05 5.76
C ALA A 39 -30.15 -23.33 5.23
N ASN A 40 -30.00 -23.64 3.94
CA ASN A 40 -30.52 -24.87 3.31
C ASN A 40 -29.39 -25.86 2.99
N ALA A 41 -28.42 -26.03 3.90
CA ALA A 41 -27.21 -26.85 3.76
C ALA A 41 -26.31 -26.51 2.54
N GLY A 42 -26.51 -25.37 1.89
CA GLY A 42 -25.77 -24.94 0.67
C GLY A 42 -24.26 -24.69 0.90
N CYS A 43 -23.80 -24.72 2.15
CA CYS A 43 -22.39 -24.67 2.53
C CYS A 43 -21.75 -26.07 2.72
N GLY A 44 -22.51 -27.15 2.50
CA GLY A 44 -22.02 -28.55 2.55
C GLY A 44 -22.04 -29.20 3.94
N ILE A 45 -22.48 -28.47 4.96
CA ILE A 45 -22.66 -28.91 6.34
C ILE A 45 -24.08 -28.47 6.75
N GLN A 46 -24.79 -29.31 7.52
CA GLN A 46 -26.09 -28.95 8.11
C GLN A 46 -25.87 -28.05 9.33
N ILE A 47 -26.70 -27.01 9.47
CA ILE A 47 -26.79 -26.24 10.72
C ILE A 47 -27.72 -27.00 11.67
N TYR A 48 -27.28 -27.29 12.89
CA TYR A 48 -28.07 -28.03 13.88
C TYR A 48 -28.98 -27.09 14.68
N ASP A 49 -28.43 -25.99 15.20
CA ASP A 49 -29.16 -24.88 15.79
C ASP A 49 -28.48 -23.55 15.43
N PRO A 50 -29.14 -22.69 14.62
CA PRO A 50 -28.61 -21.38 14.24
C PRO A 50 -28.25 -20.45 15.41
N ASN A 51 -28.75 -20.66 16.63
CA ASN A 51 -28.37 -19.88 17.79
C ASN A 51 -26.95 -20.19 18.27
N HIS A 52 -26.49 -21.45 18.15
CA HIS A 52 -25.15 -21.86 18.56
C HIS A 52 -24.04 -21.36 17.62
N LEU A 53 -24.36 -20.71 16.50
CA LEU A 53 -23.37 -20.14 15.58
C LEU A 53 -22.43 -19.12 16.27
N GLY A 54 -21.16 -19.18 15.91
CA GLY A 54 -20.12 -18.28 16.40
C GLY A 54 -19.02 -18.02 15.36
N ILE A 55 -18.44 -16.83 15.39
CA ILE A 55 -17.22 -16.54 14.64
C ILE A 55 -16.03 -17.00 15.50
N TYR A 56 -15.16 -17.82 14.92
CA TYR A 56 -13.90 -18.24 15.54
C TYR A 56 -12.72 -17.59 14.81
N LYS A 57 -11.65 -17.27 15.54
CA LYS A 57 -10.39 -16.72 15.03
C LYS A 57 -9.26 -17.73 15.25
N TYR A 58 -8.40 -17.90 14.26
CA TYR A 58 -7.22 -18.77 14.39
C TYR A 58 -6.10 -18.10 15.20
N THR A 59 -5.59 -18.77 16.22
CA THR A 59 -4.57 -18.28 17.16
C THR A 59 -3.17 -18.83 16.86
N GLY A 60 -2.73 -18.69 15.60
CA GLY A 60 -1.38 -19.10 15.19
C GLY A 60 -1.00 -18.67 13.77
N ASN A 61 0.18 -19.09 13.33
CA ASN A 61 0.61 -18.96 11.94
C ASN A 61 -0.15 -19.98 11.08
N TRP A 62 -1.09 -19.49 10.28
CA TRP A 62 -1.94 -20.31 9.43
C TRP A 62 -1.17 -20.97 8.28
N THR A 63 -1.31 -22.29 8.13
CA THR A 63 -0.75 -23.09 7.02
C THR A 63 -1.85 -23.78 6.23
N SER A 64 -1.72 -23.89 4.90
CA SER A 64 -2.80 -24.40 4.02
C SER A 64 -2.98 -25.93 4.01
N LYS A 65 -2.46 -26.62 5.04
CA LYS A 65 -2.75 -28.00 5.40
C LYS A 65 -3.06 -27.97 6.90
N LEU A 66 -4.25 -28.42 7.27
CA LEU A 66 -4.62 -28.66 8.68
C LEU A 66 -4.46 -30.14 9.00
N SER A 67 -4.00 -30.42 10.21
CA SER A 67 -4.25 -31.69 10.92
C SER A 67 -5.31 -31.46 12.00
N SER A 68 -6.01 -32.51 12.44
CA SER A 68 -6.99 -32.41 13.54
C SER A 68 -6.39 -31.79 14.81
N SER A 69 -5.12 -32.09 15.11
CA SER A 69 -4.34 -31.51 16.21
C SER A 69 -4.15 -29.98 16.16
N GLN A 70 -4.58 -29.30 15.09
CA GLN A 70 -4.57 -27.84 14.99
C GLN A 70 -5.95 -27.20 15.26
N ASN A 71 -6.99 -27.99 15.54
CA ASN A 71 -8.32 -27.45 15.85
C ASN A 71 -8.42 -26.80 17.24
N THR A 72 -7.49 -27.11 18.15
CA THR A 72 -7.24 -26.38 19.40
C THR A 72 -6.86 -24.91 19.20
N LEU A 73 -6.44 -24.52 17.99
CA LEU A 73 -6.03 -23.15 17.66
C LEU A 73 -7.19 -22.29 17.12
N TRP A 74 -8.45 -22.71 17.31
CA TRP A 74 -9.63 -21.88 17.03
C TRP A 74 -10.21 -21.32 18.33
N THR A 75 -10.17 -20.00 18.49
CA THR A 75 -10.78 -19.33 19.65
C THR A 75 -12.06 -18.60 19.22
N ARG A 76 -13.18 -18.89 19.89
CA ARG A 76 -14.46 -18.20 19.66
C ARG A 76 -14.34 -16.71 20.02
N ILE A 77 -14.89 -15.81 19.20
CA ILE A 77 -14.83 -14.34 19.38
C ILE A 77 -16.21 -13.66 19.35
N THR A 78 -17.30 -14.41 19.18
CA THR A 78 -18.69 -13.95 19.29
C THR A 78 -19.55 -15.05 19.89
N ASN A 79 -20.69 -14.72 20.47
CA ASN A 79 -21.60 -15.68 21.11
C ASN A 79 -20.84 -16.53 22.16
N LEU A 80 -20.12 -15.86 23.08
CA LEU A 80 -19.16 -16.51 23.98
C LEU A 80 -19.81 -17.48 25.01
N ALA A 81 -21.14 -17.48 25.13
CA ALA A 81 -21.90 -18.41 25.97
C ALA A 81 -22.63 -19.51 25.17
N GLY A 82 -22.59 -19.47 23.83
CA GLY A 82 -23.29 -20.41 22.93
C GLY A 82 -24.77 -20.08 22.68
N ASP A 83 -25.46 -19.53 23.67
CA ASP A 83 -26.89 -19.23 23.69
C ASP A 83 -27.37 -18.00 22.87
N ASN A 84 -26.46 -17.30 22.19
CA ASN A 84 -26.70 -16.03 21.47
C ASN A 84 -27.21 -14.87 22.37
N SER A 85 -26.98 -14.94 23.69
CA SER A 85 -27.33 -13.85 24.64
C SER A 85 -26.67 -12.51 24.30
N ASP A 86 -25.49 -12.52 23.67
CA ASP A 86 -24.80 -11.31 23.20
C ASP A 86 -25.41 -10.68 21.93
N ASN A 87 -26.43 -11.32 21.35
CA ASN A 87 -27.11 -10.93 20.10
C ASN A 87 -26.15 -10.78 18.90
N SER A 88 -25.00 -11.47 18.92
CA SER A 88 -24.02 -11.41 17.83
C SER A 88 -24.49 -12.15 16.57
N VAL A 89 -25.43 -13.10 16.68
CA VAL A 89 -26.07 -13.78 15.55
C VAL A 89 -27.49 -13.25 15.35
N ASN A 90 -27.75 -12.65 14.19
CA ASN A 90 -29.09 -12.21 13.78
C ASN A 90 -29.69 -13.18 12.76
N LEU A 91 -30.73 -13.90 13.17
CA LEU A 91 -31.42 -14.90 12.33
C LEU A 91 -32.32 -14.28 11.26
N SER A 92 -32.84 -13.06 11.46
CA SER A 92 -33.69 -12.40 10.45
C SER A 92 -32.91 -11.87 9.24
N SER A 93 -31.63 -11.55 9.43
CA SER A 93 -30.71 -11.12 8.36
C SER A 93 -29.69 -12.19 7.96
N PHE A 94 -29.68 -13.34 8.64
CA PHE A 94 -28.68 -14.41 8.49
C PHE A 94 -27.24 -13.87 8.57
N THR A 95 -26.91 -13.15 9.64
CA THR A 95 -25.58 -12.53 9.84
C THR A 95 -25.05 -12.71 11.25
N ALA A 96 -23.81 -13.22 11.37
CA ALA A 96 -23.03 -13.20 12.62
C ALA A 96 -22.06 -12.01 12.62
N THR A 97 -21.87 -11.33 13.75
CA THR A 97 -21.13 -10.06 13.84
C THR A 97 -20.20 -9.98 15.05
N ALA A 98 -18.91 -9.74 14.80
CA ALA A 98 -17.89 -9.47 15.80
C ALA A 98 -17.55 -7.97 15.91
N LYS A 99 -17.24 -7.51 17.12
CA LYS A 99 -16.60 -6.20 17.38
C LYS A 99 -15.13 -6.44 17.73
N LEU A 100 -14.22 -5.79 17.00
CA LEU A 100 -12.78 -6.03 17.07
C LEU A 100 -11.99 -4.72 17.08
N GLN A 101 -10.82 -4.73 17.74
CA GLN A 101 -9.85 -3.62 17.73
C GLN A 101 -8.78 -3.78 16.62
N SER A 102 -8.54 -5.02 16.20
CA SER A 102 -7.63 -5.36 15.11
C SER A 102 -8.18 -6.53 14.29
N LEU A 103 -8.23 -6.35 12.96
CA LEU A 103 -8.65 -7.35 12.00
C LEU A 103 -7.42 -7.85 11.22
N LYS A 104 -6.96 -9.06 11.55
CA LYS A 104 -5.83 -9.76 10.93
C LYS A 104 -5.91 -11.26 11.25
N GLY A 105 -5.59 -12.11 10.28
CA GLY A 105 -5.51 -13.56 10.44
C GLY A 105 -6.66 -14.29 9.76
N VAL A 106 -6.96 -15.51 10.23
CA VAL A 106 -8.05 -16.32 9.71
C VAL A 106 -9.25 -16.28 10.66
N TYR A 107 -10.43 -16.19 10.07
CA TYR A 107 -11.72 -16.21 10.73
C TYR A 107 -12.61 -17.26 10.06
N ILE A 108 -13.37 -18.03 10.84
CA ILE A 108 -14.39 -18.97 10.34
C ILE A 108 -15.73 -18.72 11.02
N LEU A 109 -16.80 -19.23 10.40
CA LEU A 109 -18.13 -19.36 10.99
C LEU A 109 -18.44 -20.85 11.18
N ALA A 110 -18.79 -21.24 12.41
CA ALA A 110 -19.14 -22.61 12.80
C ALA A 110 -20.13 -22.56 13.99
N GLU A 111 -20.81 -23.66 14.28
CA GLU A 111 -21.48 -23.84 15.59
C GLU A 111 -20.46 -24.28 16.64
N PHE A 112 -19.63 -25.27 16.31
CA PHE A 112 -18.64 -25.87 17.21
C PHE A 112 -17.41 -26.34 16.42
N ILE A 113 -16.36 -26.84 17.08
CA ILE A 113 -15.05 -27.11 16.46
C ILE A 113 -14.59 -28.54 16.78
N CYS A 114 -15.22 -29.52 16.13
CA CYS A 114 -14.91 -30.92 16.37
C CYS A 114 -13.44 -31.28 16.03
N GLY A 115 -12.84 -32.13 16.86
CA GLY A 115 -11.42 -32.44 16.95
C GLY A 115 -10.61 -31.48 17.84
N ASN A 116 -11.22 -30.72 18.75
CA ASN A 116 -10.52 -29.79 19.65
C ASN A 116 -10.00 -30.45 20.95
N GLY A 117 -10.54 -31.61 21.35
CA GLY A 117 -10.26 -32.30 22.62
C GLY A 117 -11.11 -31.88 23.82
N GLU A 118 -12.10 -31.00 23.67
CA GLU A 118 -12.97 -30.49 24.74
C GLU A 118 -14.45 -30.48 24.32
N CYS A 119 -15.30 -31.25 25.00
CA CYS A 119 -16.74 -31.36 24.68
C CYS A 119 -17.53 -30.09 25.05
N GLU A 120 -17.67 -29.15 24.12
CA GLU A 120 -18.38 -27.88 24.29
C GLU A 120 -19.91 -28.06 24.17
N SER A 121 -20.53 -28.80 25.10
CA SER A 121 -21.98 -29.09 25.04
C SER A 121 -22.91 -27.85 25.09
N THR A 122 -22.44 -26.72 25.61
CA THR A 122 -23.12 -25.41 25.54
C THR A 122 -22.97 -24.71 24.18
N MET A 123 -22.06 -25.18 23.31
CA MET A 123 -21.91 -24.75 21.91
C MET A 123 -22.61 -25.71 20.94
N GLY A 124 -23.44 -26.62 21.46
CA GLY A 124 -24.16 -27.63 20.68
C GLY A 124 -23.38 -28.92 20.42
N GLU A 125 -22.21 -29.13 21.03
CA GLU A 125 -21.48 -30.40 20.88
C GLU A 125 -22.15 -31.56 21.62
N SER A 126 -22.14 -32.72 20.97
CA SER A 126 -22.75 -33.95 21.47
C SER A 126 -22.11 -35.16 20.82
N ASN A 127 -22.32 -36.34 21.40
CA ASN A 127 -21.93 -37.61 20.80
C ASN A 127 -22.53 -37.85 19.38
N ASN A 128 -23.60 -37.13 19.01
CA ASN A 128 -24.26 -37.26 17.71
C ASN A 128 -23.64 -36.40 16.58
N ASN A 129 -22.88 -35.35 16.91
CA ASN A 129 -22.29 -34.41 15.93
C ASN A 129 -20.79 -34.17 16.13
N CYS A 130 -20.24 -34.42 17.32
CA CYS A 130 -18.81 -34.60 17.57
C CYS A 130 -18.52 -35.78 18.52
N PRO A 131 -18.61 -37.03 18.04
CA PRO A 131 -18.22 -38.23 18.82
C PRO A 131 -16.71 -38.32 19.13
N THR A 132 -15.88 -37.43 18.57
CA THR A 132 -14.43 -37.39 18.84
C THR A 132 -14.10 -36.74 20.18
N ASP A 133 -14.79 -35.64 20.53
CA ASP A 133 -14.52 -34.88 21.75
C ASP A 133 -15.55 -35.15 22.86
N CYS A 134 -16.76 -35.64 22.52
CA CYS A 134 -17.86 -35.92 23.44
C CYS A 134 -18.17 -37.43 23.67
N PRO A 135 -17.25 -38.24 24.23
CA PRO A 135 -17.57 -39.60 24.67
C PRO A 135 -18.47 -39.60 25.91
N SER A 136 -19.47 -40.49 25.95
CA SER A 136 -20.46 -40.55 27.04
C SER A 136 -19.93 -41.22 28.32
N VAL A 137 -20.04 -40.54 29.47
CA VAL A 137 -19.59 -41.03 30.80
C VAL A 137 -20.66 -40.75 31.89
N PRO A 138 -20.87 -41.62 32.91
CA PRO A 138 -21.83 -41.38 34.01
C PRO A 138 -21.45 -40.28 35.02
N SER A 139 -22.35 -39.98 35.97
CA SER A 139 -22.44 -38.68 36.68
C SER A 139 -22.24 -38.69 38.22
N THR A 140 -22.16 -37.46 38.80
CA THR A 140 -22.21 -37.06 40.25
C THR A 140 -20.93 -37.18 41.09
N PRO A 141 -20.74 -36.47 42.25
CA PRO A 141 -21.35 -35.20 42.77
C PRO A 141 -20.32 -34.15 43.33
N THR A 142 -20.79 -33.04 43.94
CA THR A 142 -20.03 -31.83 44.40
C THR A 142 -19.99 -31.61 45.94
N PRO A 143 -18.99 -30.87 46.53
CA PRO A 143 -19.27 -30.02 47.72
C PRO A 143 -18.39 -28.74 48.02
N SER A 144 -19.05 -27.64 48.50
CA SER A 144 -18.72 -26.66 49.60
C SER A 144 -17.45 -25.75 49.75
N THR A 145 -17.63 -24.56 50.39
CA THR A 145 -16.65 -23.53 50.89
C THR A 145 -16.81 -23.29 52.44
N PRO A 146 -16.03 -22.45 53.21
CA PRO A 146 -16.26 -20.97 53.37
C PRO A 146 -15.05 -19.94 53.56
N PRO A 147 -14.59 -19.36 54.74
CA PRO A 147 -14.33 -17.88 54.87
C PRO A 147 -13.03 -17.38 55.63
N ALA A 148 -12.96 -16.10 56.13
CA ALA A 148 -11.74 -15.36 56.63
C ALA A 148 -11.95 -14.22 57.73
N ALA A 149 -10.86 -13.61 58.33
CA ALA A 149 -10.65 -12.20 58.89
C ALA A 149 -9.90 -11.97 60.28
N GLY A 150 -9.25 -10.80 60.56
CA GLY A 150 -8.84 -10.26 61.93
C GLY A 150 -7.56 -9.34 62.17
N PRO A 151 -7.56 -8.19 62.93
CA PRO A 151 -6.37 -7.28 63.25
C PRO A 151 -6.23 -6.55 64.69
N GLY A 152 -5.14 -5.78 65.05
CA GLY A 152 -4.94 -4.96 66.34
C GLY A 152 -3.62 -4.08 66.61
N GLY A 153 -3.48 -3.24 67.70
CA GLY A 153 -2.37 -2.24 68.12
C GLY A 153 -2.28 -1.88 69.67
N PRO A 154 -1.61 -0.84 70.36
CA PRO A 154 -0.89 0.48 70.08
C PRO A 154 0.42 0.88 70.97
N GLY A 155 0.67 2.15 71.50
CA GLY A 155 1.93 2.65 72.25
C GLY A 155 1.93 3.96 73.17
N GLY A 156 3.07 4.51 73.76
CA GLY A 156 3.16 5.57 74.88
C GLY A 156 4.46 6.51 75.17
N PRO A 157 4.63 7.28 76.33
CA PRO A 157 5.45 8.57 76.55
C PRO A 157 6.56 8.79 77.71
N ALA A 158 6.84 10.02 78.31
CA ALA A 158 8.15 10.57 78.91
C ALA A 158 8.26 11.33 80.35
N ALA A 159 9.28 12.23 80.68
CA ALA A 159 9.95 12.53 82.05
C ALA A 159 10.45 14.02 82.55
N PRO A 160 11.12 14.28 83.76
CA PRO A 160 11.47 15.63 84.47
C PRO A 160 12.90 15.95 85.24
N PRO A 161 13.20 17.13 85.98
CA PRO A 161 14.57 17.73 86.43
C PRO A 161 15.02 18.16 87.96
N VAL A 162 15.88 19.24 88.29
CA VAL A 162 17.04 19.40 89.34
C VAL A 162 17.30 20.74 90.27
N THR A 163 18.34 20.90 91.22
CA THR A 163 19.21 22.14 91.71
C THR A 163 20.28 22.16 92.99
N PRO A 164 20.56 23.14 93.98
CA PRO A 164 21.94 23.66 94.52
C PRO A 164 22.32 24.01 96.10
N ALA A 165 23.50 24.65 96.54
CA ALA A 165 24.04 24.93 97.98
C ALA A 165 25.22 26.05 98.34
N PRO A 166 25.72 26.35 99.64
CA PRO A 166 26.66 27.51 100.14
C PRO A 166 27.94 27.34 101.17
N PRO A 167 28.75 28.39 101.69
CA PRO A 167 30.23 28.38 102.20
C PRO A 167 30.79 29.02 103.60
N VAL A 168 32.16 29.20 103.88
CA VAL A 168 32.93 29.57 105.20
C VAL A 168 34.31 30.47 105.18
N THR A 169 35.29 30.45 106.18
CA THR A 169 36.42 31.46 106.52
C THR A 169 37.94 30.99 106.81
N LEU A 170 38.91 31.78 107.41
CA LEU A 170 40.43 31.82 107.22
C LEU A 170 41.49 31.60 108.39
N VAL A 171 42.84 31.60 108.12
CA VAL A 171 44.00 30.91 108.82
C VAL A 171 45.39 31.70 108.87
N PRO A 172 46.43 31.41 109.74
CA PRO A 172 47.57 32.34 110.02
C PRO A 172 48.99 32.21 109.35
N LEU A 173 49.46 31.08 108.78
CA LEU A 173 50.72 31.05 107.99
C LEU A 173 50.37 31.07 106.50
N GLU A 174 50.97 31.98 105.72
CA GLU A 174 50.55 32.21 104.33
C GLU A 174 51.64 31.84 103.31
N ILE A 175 51.38 30.78 102.53
CA ILE A 175 52.22 30.34 101.41
C ILE A 175 51.44 30.58 100.13
N LYS A 176 52.02 31.35 99.20
CA LYS A 176 51.43 31.70 97.91
C LYS A 176 52.24 31.06 96.79
N SER A 177 51.75 29.93 96.27
CA SER A 177 52.25 29.38 95.01
C SER A 177 51.63 30.12 93.83
N THR A 178 52.44 30.53 92.86
CA THR A 178 51.97 31.39 91.76
C THR A 178 51.06 30.67 90.75
N LEU A 179 51.14 29.34 90.62
CA LEU A 179 50.19 28.47 89.89
C LEU A 179 50.32 27.01 90.36
N LEU A 180 49.22 26.25 90.38
CA LEU A 180 49.18 24.85 90.84
C LEU A 180 48.93 23.82 89.70
N GLU A 181 48.62 24.28 88.49
CA GLU A 181 48.41 23.43 87.31
C GLU A 181 49.11 24.02 86.09
N THR A 182 49.74 23.18 85.26
CA THR A 182 50.40 23.61 84.02
C THR A 182 50.35 22.56 82.92
N VAL A 183 50.45 23.00 81.67
CA VAL A 183 50.56 22.14 80.48
C VAL A 183 51.96 22.29 79.89
N LEU A 184 52.56 21.17 79.49
CA LEU A 184 53.80 21.11 78.72
C LEU A 184 53.60 20.26 77.45
N TYR A 185 54.30 20.61 76.37
CA TYR A 185 54.50 19.73 75.23
C TYR A 185 55.88 19.03 75.33
N PRO A 186 56.08 17.83 74.75
CA PRO A 186 57.37 17.14 74.78
C PRO A 186 58.51 18.00 74.20
N GLY A 187 59.52 18.31 75.02
CA GLY A 187 60.61 19.24 74.69
C GLY A 187 60.47 20.66 75.26
N GLU A 188 59.36 20.99 75.94
CA GLU A 188 59.11 22.31 76.54
C GLU A 188 59.63 22.42 78.00
N GLU A 189 60.04 23.63 78.40
CA GLU A 189 60.42 23.96 79.78
C GLU A 189 59.77 25.27 80.28
N LYS A 190 59.43 25.31 81.57
CA LYS A 190 58.79 26.45 82.28
C LYS A 190 59.40 26.59 83.67
N THR A 191 59.28 27.77 84.29
CA THR A 191 59.76 28.00 85.67
C THR A 191 58.69 28.73 86.48
N PHE A 192 58.52 28.33 87.74
CA PHE A 192 57.49 28.83 88.66
C PHE A 192 58.14 29.32 89.96
N SER A 193 57.45 30.18 90.72
CA SER A 193 57.88 30.64 92.04
C SER A 193 56.86 30.29 93.13
N VAL A 194 57.38 29.98 94.32
CA VAL A 194 56.62 29.78 95.55
C VAL A 194 57.07 30.82 96.57
N ASP A 195 56.13 31.64 97.03
CA ASP A 195 56.36 32.75 97.94
C ASP A 195 55.95 32.32 99.36
N ILE A 196 56.89 32.30 100.30
CA ILE A 196 56.69 31.80 101.66
C ILE A 196 56.73 33.00 102.61
N THR A 197 55.58 33.39 103.17
CA THR A 197 55.47 34.58 104.04
C THR A 197 55.42 34.19 105.51
N ASN A 198 56.41 34.65 106.28
CA ASN A 198 56.48 34.42 107.72
C ASN A 198 55.78 35.54 108.50
N ASN A 199 54.53 35.31 108.89
CA ASN A 199 53.72 36.24 109.68
C ASN A 199 54.09 36.30 111.18
N LEU A 200 55.09 35.53 111.63
CA LEU A 200 55.52 35.46 113.04
C LEU A 200 56.60 36.51 113.37
N ASP A 201 56.70 36.87 114.65
CA ASP A 201 57.69 37.79 115.21
C ASP A 201 59.12 37.20 115.35
N SER A 202 59.35 35.96 114.91
CA SER A 202 60.66 35.28 114.95
C SER A 202 61.04 34.69 113.58
N SER A 203 62.35 34.57 113.32
CA SER A 203 62.87 33.97 112.09
C SER A 203 62.72 32.45 112.08
N VAL A 204 62.34 31.88 110.94
CA VAL A 204 62.05 30.44 110.79
C VAL A 204 62.88 29.85 109.65
N SER A 205 63.55 28.71 109.91
CA SER A 205 64.19 27.92 108.85
C SER A 205 63.14 27.11 108.09
N ALA A 206 63.19 27.15 106.77
CA ALA A 206 62.25 26.47 105.88
C ALA A 206 62.98 25.59 104.86
N SER A 207 62.48 24.38 104.63
CA SER A 207 62.90 23.50 103.53
C SER A 207 61.77 23.27 102.54
N VAL A 208 62.12 23.12 101.26
CA VAL A 208 61.19 22.93 100.14
C VAL A 208 61.62 21.71 99.34
N THR A 209 60.76 20.69 99.32
CA THR A 209 60.94 19.45 98.55
C THR A 209 59.75 19.22 97.62
N VAL A 210 59.89 18.29 96.66
CA VAL A 210 58.80 17.84 95.79
C VAL A 210 58.63 16.34 95.98
N GLU A 211 57.42 15.90 96.31
CA GLU A 211 57.04 14.51 96.49
C GLU A 211 56.11 14.05 95.34
N GLY A 212 56.14 12.76 95.03
CA GLY A 212 55.28 12.14 94.01
C GLY A 212 55.81 12.18 92.56
N PRO A 213 55.05 11.64 91.58
CA PRO A 213 55.49 11.47 90.19
C PRO A 213 56.07 12.72 89.51
N ALA A 214 55.54 13.91 89.83
CA ALA A 214 56.01 15.18 89.28
C ALA A 214 57.48 15.53 89.63
N PHE A 215 58.09 14.89 90.64
CA PHE A 215 59.53 15.01 90.92
C PHE A 215 60.41 14.71 89.70
N SER A 216 59.98 13.76 88.84
CA SER A 216 60.69 13.43 87.60
C SER A 216 60.72 14.55 86.55
N LEU A 217 59.90 15.59 86.73
CA LEU A 217 59.77 16.74 85.83
C LEU A 217 60.11 18.07 86.53
N LEU A 218 60.32 18.10 87.86
CA LEU A 218 60.45 19.31 88.68
C LEU A 218 61.78 19.38 89.43
N THR A 219 62.48 20.51 89.31
CA THR A 219 63.76 20.78 90.01
C THR A 219 63.67 22.06 90.85
N VAL A 220 63.84 21.94 92.17
CA VAL A 220 63.87 23.07 93.12
C VAL A 220 65.28 23.69 93.13
N GLN A 221 65.39 25.01 92.93
CA GLN A 221 66.71 25.67 92.81
C GLN A 221 67.41 25.93 94.16
N ARG A 222 66.66 26.09 95.26
CA ARG A 222 67.19 26.26 96.63
C ARG A 222 66.29 25.49 97.62
N PRO A 223 66.68 24.29 98.08
CA PRO A 223 65.80 23.42 98.88
C PRO A 223 65.80 23.72 100.39
N VAL A 224 66.69 24.59 100.88
CA VAL A 224 66.74 25.03 102.30
C VAL A 224 67.04 26.53 102.33
N LEU A 225 66.32 27.27 103.16
CA LEU A 225 66.47 28.71 103.37
C LEU A 225 66.10 29.12 104.81
N THR A 226 66.34 30.38 105.17
CA THR A 226 65.93 30.94 106.48
C THR A 226 65.23 32.27 106.27
N ILE A 227 63.97 32.34 106.73
CA ILE A 227 63.07 33.47 106.53
C ILE A 227 63.11 34.33 107.79
N ALA A 228 63.33 35.65 107.64
CA ALA A 228 63.30 36.57 108.77
C ALA A 228 61.87 36.75 109.32
N ALA A 229 61.75 37.34 110.51
CA ALA A 229 60.44 37.72 111.06
C ALA A 229 59.75 38.75 110.13
N LYS A 230 58.45 38.57 109.88
CA LYS A 230 57.63 39.47 109.03
C LYS A 230 58.20 39.72 107.62
N SER A 231 58.77 38.69 107.01
CA SER A 231 59.33 38.74 105.65
C SER A 231 58.80 37.61 104.77
N THR A 232 58.89 37.81 103.45
CA THR A 232 58.57 36.82 102.42
C THR A 232 59.85 36.45 101.67
N GLU A 233 60.09 35.16 101.50
CA GLU A 233 61.18 34.62 100.67
C GLU A 233 60.60 33.83 99.49
N VAL A 234 61.34 33.79 98.36
CA VAL A 234 60.84 33.27 97.08
C VAL A 234 61.72 32.12 96.57
N VAL A 235 61.10 30.97 96.31
CA VAL A 235 61.78 29.75 95.84
C VAL A 235 61.34 29.42 94.41
N ASN A 236 62.31 29.37 93.49
CA ASN A 236 62.08 28.99 92.10
C ASN A 236 62.14 27.46 91.90
N ILE A 237 61.18 26.95 91.13
CA ILE A 237 61.07 25.54 90.74
C ILE A 237 60.95 25.48 89.21
N LYS A 238 61.88 24.79 88.55
CA LYS A 238 61.87 24.59 87.09
C LYS A 238 61.14 23.30 86.73
N ALA A 239 60.26 23.35 85.73
CA ALA A 239 59.59 22.20 85.13
C ALA A 239 60.11 21.95 83.71
N GLN A 240 60.35 20.70 83.34
CA GLN A 240 60.85 20.33 82.00
C GLN A 240 60.30 18.98 81.54
N ALA A 241 59.84 18.91 80.30
CA ALA A 241 59.43 17.65 79.66
C ALA A 241 60.43 17.26 78.56
N SER A 242 60.91 16.02 78.58
CA SER A 242 61.73 15.47 77.49
C SER A 242 60.88 15.30 76.22
N PRO A 243 61.47 15.37 75.00
CA PRO A 243 60.82 14.87 73.78
C PRO A 243 60.36 13.41 73.88
N THR A 244 60.89 12.64 74.83
CA THR A 244 60.50 11.25 75.13
C THR A 244 59.55 11.10 76.32
N THR A 245 59.10 12.20 76.95
CA THR A 245 58.13 12.15 78.05
C THR A 245 56.76 11.75 77.51
N VAL A 246 56.18 10.69 78.09
CA VAL A 246 54.88 10.15 77.67
C VAL A 246 53.76 11.16 77.97
N PRO A 247 52.87 11.47 77.01
CA PRO A 247 51.69 12.29 77.27
C PRO A 247 50.82 11.71 78.40
N GLY A 248 50.49 12.52 79.40
CA GLY A 248 49.88 12.05 80.65
C GLY A 248 49.77 13.14 81.71
N ILE A 249 49.18 12.78 82.86
CA ILE A 249 49.02 13.67 84.01
C ILE A 249 49.99 13.23 85.11
N TYR A 250 50.88 14.14 85.51
CA TYR A 250 51.90 13.94 86.53
C TYR A 250 51.54 14.79 87.77
N PRO A 251 50.87 14.21 88.77
CA PRO A 251 50.64 14.86 90.05
C PRO A 251 51.88 14.80 90.94
N GLY A 252 51.96 15.70 91.90
CA GLY A 252 52.90 15.69 93.01
C GLY A 252 52.51 16.72 94.07
N GLU A 253 53.32 16.85 95.11
CA GLU A 253 53.15 17.86 96.15
C GLU A 253 54.47 18.59 96.41
N ILE A 254 54.43 19.93 96.40
CA ILE A 254 55.51 20.77 96.90
C ILE A 254 55.32 20.83 98.43
N VAL A 255 56.26 20.25 99.17
CA VAL A 255 56.21 20.18 100.63
C VAL A 255 57.14 21.26 101.20
N VAL A 256 56.54 22.21 101.91
CA VAL A 256 57.26 23.29 102.61
C VAL A 256 57.23 22.97 104.10
N THR A 257 58.39 22.73 104.70
CA THR A 257 58.53 22.45 106.14
C THR A 257 59.19 23.64 106.82
N ALA A 258 58.44 24.36 107.68
CA ALA A 258 58.90 25.56 108.37
C ALA A 258 58.67 25.42 109.89
N GLY A 259 59.75 25.17 110.64
CA GLY A 259 59.66 24.80 112.06
C GLY A 259 58.81 23.53 112.26
N ASN A 260 57.74 23.64 113.06
CA ASN A 260 56.78 22.55 113.28
C ASN A 260 55.61 22.54 112.28
N ILE A 261 55.58 23.43 111.27
CA ILE A 261 54.49 23.51 110.29
C ILE A 261 54.94 22.91 108.96
N THR A 262 54.30 21.82 108.55
CA THR A 262 54.38 21.25 107.20
C THR A 262 53.18 21.69 106.38
N HIS A 263 53.44 22.39 105.27
CA HIS A 263 52.43 22.76 104.28
C HIS A 263 52.65 21.94 103.00
N ARG A 264 51.58 21.29 102.51
CA ARG A 264 51.59 20.49 101.28
C ARG A 264 50.79 21.23 100.20
N THR A 265 51.48 21.64 99.14
CA THR A 265 50.87 22.35 98.00
C THR A 265 50.81 21.38 96.81
N PRO A 266 49.64 20.87 96.41
CA PRO A 266 49.55 19.96 95.27
C PRO A 266 49.90 20.67 93.96
N VAL A 267 50.58 19.97 93.06
CA VAL A 267 50.96 20.46 91.73
C VAL A 267 50.65 19.41 90.68
N THR A 268 50.09 19.84 89.54
CA THR A 268 49.72 18.95 88.43
C THR A 268 50.35 19.43 87.12
N ILE A 269 51.17 18.58 86.51
CA ILE A 269 51.73 18.81 85.17
C ILE A 269 51.01 17.91 84.17
N LYS A 270 50.48 18.49 83.09
CA LYS A 270 49.84 17.75 81.99
C LYS A 270 50.72 17.79 80.75
N VAL A 271 51.13 16.64 80.24
CA VAL A 271 51.88 16.52 78.99
C VAL A 271 50.93 16.13 77.86
N GLN A 272 50.89 16.91 76.76
CA GLN A 272 49.96 16.72 75.64
C GLN A 272 50.66 16.32 74.33
N ALA A 273 49.93 15.62 73.46
CA ALA A 273 50.40 15.20 72.14
C ALA A 273 49.98 16.17 71.01
N VAL A 274 50.72 16.16 69.90
CA VAL A 274 50.39 16.91 68.68
C VAL A 274 49.65 15.99 67.69
N LEU A 275 48.62 16.51 67.01
CA LEU A 275 47.74 15.75 66.12
C LEU A 275 48.05 16.01 64.64
N GLU A 276 47.87 15.00 63.78
CA GLU A 276 48.05 15.12 62.33
C GLU A 276 46.72 15.25 61.55
N PRO A 277 46.70 16.02 60.44
CA PRO A 277 45.56 16.08 59.53
C PRO A 277 45.52 14.90 58.55
N LEU A 278 44.30 14.57 58.09
CA LEU A 278 43.99 13.56 57.08
C LEU A 278 42.82 14.06 56.21
N LEU A 279 42.94 13.97 54.89
CA LEU A 279 41.97 14.49 53.91
C LEU A 279 41.57 13.41 52.89
N ASP A 280 40.29 13.39 52.54
CA ASP A 280 39.70 12.58 51.47
C ASP A 280 39.06 13.49 50.39
N VAL A 281 39.01 13.01 49.15
CA VAL A 281 38.59 13.78 47.95
C VAL A 281 37.66 12.94 47.09
N LYS A 282 36.52 13.52 46.72
CA LYS A 282 35.54 12.89 45.82
C LYS A 282 35.15 13.84 44.69
N VAL A 283 35.32 13.41 43.45
CA VAL A 283 34.85 14.12 42.24
C VAL A 283 33.67 13.39 41.60
N LYS A 284 32.77 14.17 40.97
CA LYS A 284 31.64 13.66 40.21
C LYS A 284 31.37 14.55 39.00
N ALA A 285 31.48 14.01 37.80
CA ALA A 285 31.04 14.69 36.58
C ALA A 285 29.51 14.77 36.56
N LEU A 286 28.96 15.99 36.47
CA LEU A 286 27.52 16.21 36.36
C LEU A 286 27.09 16.13 34.89
N SER A 287 27.86 16.74 33.99
CA SER A 287 27.70 16.57 32.54
C SER A 287 28.38 15.28 32.07
N LYS A 288 27.65 14.16 32.05
CA LYS A 288 28.18 12.87 31.59
C LYS A 288 28.40 12.77 30.07
N THR A 289 27.84 13.72 29.31
CA THR A 289 28.14 13.91 27.88
C THR A 289 28.25 15.40 27.58
N VAL A 290 29.26 15.79 26.79
CA VAL A 290 29.60 17.19 26.47
C VAL A 290 30.01 17.29 24.99
N ALA A 291 29.65 18.35 24.27
CA ALA A 291 30.17 18.56 22.90
C ALA A 291 31.55 19.27 22.93
N PRO A 292 32.42 19.07 21.91
CA PRO A 292 33.64 19.88 21.77
C PRO A 292 33.30 21.38 21.77
N GLY A 293 34.00 22.16 22.58
CA GLY A 293 33.72 23.59 22.80
C GLY A 293 32.73 23.92 23.92
N GLU A 294 32.05 22.95 24.54
CA GLU A 294 31.16 23.20 25.69
C GLU A 294 31.87 23.06 27.06
N ASN A 295 31.21 23.49 28.13
CA ASN A 295 31.72 23.38 29.50
C ASN A 295 31.39 22.01 30.12
N LEU A 296 32.41 21.30 30.60
CA LEU A 296 32.23 20.20 31.54
C LEU A 296 31.90 20.77 32.92
N VAL A 297 30.71 20.44 33.45
CA VAL A 297 30.31 20.78 34.82
C VAL A 297 30.58 19.59 35.74
N PHE A 298 31.30 19.83 36.83
CA PHE A 298 31.66 18.80 37.81
C PHE A 298 31.55 19.31 39.25
N GLU A 299 31.37 18.37 40.18
CA GLU A 299 31.20 18.60 41.61
C GLU A 299 32.36 17.96 42.36
N VAL A 300 32.96 18.70 43.28
CA VAL A 300 34.13 18.27 44.08
C VAL A 300 33.77 18.38 45.55
N SER A 301 34.04 17.32 46.31
CA SER A 301 33.85 17.25 47.75
C SER A 301 35.18 16.94 48.44
N LEU A 302 35.61 17.83 49.32
CA LEU A 302 36.74 17.64 50.22
C LEU A 302 36.22 17.28 51.61
N VAL A 303 36.78 16.24 52.23
CA VAL A 303 36.36 15.74 53.56
C VAL A 303 37.58 15.65 54.47
N ASN A 304 37.58 16.39 55.57
CA ASN A 304 38.54 16.21 56.65
C ASN A 304 38.17 14.94 57.44
N MET A 305 39.10 13.98 57.46
CA MET A 305 38.99 12.70 58.15
C MET A 305 39.99 12.60 59.33
N GLY A 306 40.69 13.70 59.64
CA GLY A 306 41.66 13.79 60.73
C GLY A 306 41.06 14.22 62.06
N GLN A 307 41.90 14.28 63.10
CA GLN A 307 41.53 14.79 64.43
C GLN A 307 41.78 16.31 64.57
N THR A 308 42.17 16.99 63.49
CA THR A 308 42.42 18.43 63.40
C THR A 308 41.13 19.18 63.06
N ALA A 309 40.83 20.29 63.75
CA ALA A 309 39.58 21.05 63.58
C ALA A 309 39.41 21.73 62.20
N SER A 310 40.52 22.03 61.53
CA SER A 310 40.58 22.48 60.14
C SER A 310 41.81 21.89 59.44
N VAL A 311 41.77 21.84 58.11
CA VAL A 311 42.92 21.66 57.24
C VAL A 311 42.96 22.86 56.29
N GLU A 312 44.00 23.67 56.45
CA GLU A 312 44.25 24.89 55.69
C GLU A 312 45.32 24.64 54.60
N ASP A 313 45.46 25.58 53.66
CA ASP A 313 46.34 25.50 52.49
C ASP A 313 46.19 24.24 51.62
N ILE A 314 44.96 23.72 51.47
CA ILE A 314 44.67 22.62 50.54
C ILE A 314 44.73 23.17 49.10
N THR A 315 45.78 22.81 48.38
CA THR A 315 45.96 23.20 46.98
C THR A 315 45.40 22.11 46.07
N VAL A 316 44.28 22.40 45.42
CA VAL A 316 43.52 21.49 44.55
C VAL A 316 43.85 21.76 43.08
N THR A 317 44.16 20.71 42.34
CA THR A 317 44.44 20.76 40.90
C THR A 317 43.48 19.83 40.15
N TYR A 318 42.84 20.36 39.11
CA TYR A 318 41.91 19.66 38.23
C TYR A 318 42.60 19.41 36.89
N ASN A 319 42.63 18.16 36.42
CA ASN A 319 43.19 17.78 35.12
C ASN A 319 42.15 17.03 34.29
N VAL A 320 41.92 17.46 33.06
CA VAL A 320 41.16 16.69 32.05
C VAL A 320 42.15 15.95 31.15
N LYS A 321 42.01 14.62 31.08
CA LYS A 321 42.84 13.71 30.27
C LYS A 321 41.95 12.79 29.41
N PRO A 322 42.34 12.42 28.18
CA PRO A 322 41.66 11.36 27.43
C PRO A 322 42.00 10.01 28.06
N ILE A 323 41.08 9.04 28.02
CA ILE A 323 41.35 7.68 28.52
C ILE A 323 42.37 6.92 27.66
N SER A 324 42.59 7.38 26.43
CA SER A 324 43.49 6.76 25.45
C SER A 324 44.96 7.14 25.62
N ASP A 325 45.26 8.24 26.33
CA ASP A 325 46.62 8.75 26.56
C ASP A 325 46.68 9.54 27.88
N GLU A 326 47.09 8.85 28.95
CA GLU A 326 47.20 9.44 30.29
C GLU A 326 48.26 10.56 30.40
N THR A 327 49.16 10.68 29.41
CA THR A 327 50.20 11.72 29.39
C THR A 327 49.70 13.05 28.82
N LYS A 328 48.63 13.03 28.02
CA LYS A 328 48.10 14.21 27.33
C LYS A 328 47.07 14.95 28.18
N ILE A 329 47.51 16.01 28.83
CA ILE A 329 46.60 16.90 29.58
C ILE A 329 45.95 17.91 28.62
N ILE A 330 44.62 17.95 28.60
CA ILE A 330 43.80 18.75 27.67
C ILE A 330 43.42 20.09 28.28
N ALA A 331 43.13 20.10 29.58
CA ALA A 331 42.88 21.30 30.35
C ALA A 331 43.30 21.08 31.81
N THR A 332 43.95 22.09 32.41
CA THR A 332 44.27 22.13 33.84
C THR A 332 43.72 23.40 34.46
N SER A 333 43.21 23.30 35.68
CA SER A 333 42.89 24.45 36.54
C SER A 333 43.34 24.16 37.98
N LYS A 334 43.61 25.19 38.76
CA LYS A 334 44.21 25.07 40.10
C LYS A 334 43.71 26.18 41.03
N GLU A 335 43.35 25.81 42.26
CA GLU A 335 42.90 26.73 43.29
C GLU A 335 43.35 26.28 44.70
N THR A 336 43.27 27.19 45.67
CA THR A 336 43.62 26.92 47.08
C THR A 336 42.39 27.11 47.96
N VAL A 337 42.17 26.17 48.87
CA VAL A 337 40.92 25.99 49.62
C VAL A 337 41.25 25.58 51.07
N ALA A 338 40.37 25.88 52.01
CA ALA A 338 40.46 25.40 53.40
C ALA A 338 39.17 24.63 53.77
N VAL A 339 39.30 23.62 54.63
CA VAL A 339 38.18 22.72 54.99
C VAL A 339 38.14 22.52 56.51
N GLN A 340 36.96 22.68 57.10
CA GLN A 340 36.70 22.31 58.50
C GLN A 340 36.30 20.83 58.59
N ASN A 341 35.06 20.49 58.24
CA ASN A 341 34.58 19.11 58.18
C ASN A 341 34.42 18.61 56.74
N VAL A 342 33.46 19.19 56.00
CA VAL A 342 33.16 18.84 54.60
C VAL A 342 32.97 20.13 53.81
N LEU A 343 33.52 20.19 52.60
CA LEU A 343 33.27 21.27 51.66
C LEU A 343 32.98 20.68 50.27
N THR A 344 31.76 20.89 49.79
CA THR A 344 31.31 20.48 48.44
C THR A 344 31.00 21.72 47.61
N TYR A 345 31.56 21.80 46.40
CA TYR A 345 31.34 22.89 45.46
C TYR A 345 31.36 22.40 44.01
N ARG A 346 30.90 23.26 43.09
CA ARG A 346 30.89 22.98 41.65
C ARG A 346 31.90 23.84 40.92
N ARG A 347 32.43 23.29 39.82
CA ARG A 347 33.33 23.95 38.88
C ARG A 347 32.94 23.60 37.46
N GLU A 348 33.38 24.47 36.55
CA GLU A 348 33.24 24.30 35.12
C GLU A 348 34.63 24.40 34.47
N ILE A 349 34.87 23.59 33.44
CA ILE A 349 36.08 23.68 32.62
C ILE A 349 35.69 23.54 31.15
N LYS A 350 36.08 24.49 30.30
CA LYS A 350 35.75 24.45 28.87
C LYS A 350 36.57 23.36 28.19
N ILE A 351 35.91 22.46 27.46
CA ILE A 351 36.57 21.47 26.62
C ILE A 351 36.98 22.15 25.30
N PRO A 352 38.23 21.98 24.81
CA PRO A 352 38.66 22.54 23.53
C PRO A 352 37.81 22.09 22.34
N GLU A 353 37.78 22.90 21.29
CA GLU A 353 36.98 22.65 20.07
C GLU A 353 37.64 21.63 19.13
N ASP A 354 38.94 21.36 19.30
CA ASP A 354 39.72 20.34 18.62
C ASP A 354 39.78 18.99 19.37
N ALA A 355 39.08 18.86 20.50
CA ALA A 355 39.07 17.64 21.31
C ALA A 355 38.48 16.44 20.55
N PRO A 356 39.21 15.32 20.40
CA PRO A 356 38.69 14.09 19.80
C PRO A 356 37.40 13.59 20.47
N GLN A 357 36.52 12.96 19.69
CA GLN A 357 35.29 12.34 20.20
C GLN A 357 35.61 10.97 20.84
N GLU A 358 36.03 11.01 22.10
CA GLU A 358 36.39 9.85 22.90
C GLU A 358 35.94 10.03 24.36
N ARG A 359 36.33 9.09 25.23
CA ARG A 359 36.06 9.12 26.67
C ARG A 359 37.19 9.82 27.41
N TYR A 360 36.83 10.71 28.32
CA TYR A 360 37.75 11.51 29.11
C TYR A 360 37.55 11.25 30.61
N ILE A 361 38.57 11.59 31.38
CA ILE A 361 38.60 11.51 32.84
C ILE A 361 38.89 12.90 33.39
N ILE A 362 38.11 13.31 34.39
CA ILE A 362 38.40 14.46 35.25
C ILE A 362 39.09 13.95 36.52
N GLU A 363 40.38 14.23 36.63
CA GLU A 363 41.25 13.90 37.75
C GLU A 363 41.36 15.11 38.70
N VAL A 364 41.24 14.88 39.99
CA VAL A 364 41.34 15.90 41.03
C VAL A 364 42.39 15.48 42.06
N ASN A 365 43.46 16.27 42.15
CA ASN A 365 44.57 16.07 43.09
C ASN A 365 44.58 17.20 44.12
N ALA A 366 44.30 16.88 45.39
CA ALA A 366 44.40 17.81 46.51
C ALA A 366 45.69 17.55 47.30
N SER A 367 46.58 18.54 47.33
CA SER A 367 47.81 18.53 48.12
C SER A 367 47.61 19.37 49.39
N TYR A 368 48.07 18.86 50.55
CA TYR A 368 47.86 19.47 51.86
C TYR A 368 49.07 19.24 52.79
N TRP A 369 49.05 19.86 53.97
CA TRP A 369 50.13 19.80 54.97
C TRP A 369 51.50 20.18 54.35
N TYR A 370 51.59 21.41 53.84
CA TYR A 370 52.78 21.96 53.17
C TYR A 370 53.29 21.08 52.00
N GLY A 371 52.36 20.46 51.26
CA GLY A 371 52.68 19.59 50.12
C GLY A 371 53.23 18.21 50.49
N LYS A 372 53.18 17.80 51.77
CA LYS A 372 53.68 16.50 52.24
C LYS A 372 52.66 15.37 52.10
N LYS A 373 51.37 15.68 51.98
CA LYS A 373 50.30 14.69 51.80
C LYS A 373 49.44 15.05 50.58
N PHE A 374 48.91 14.02 49.93
CA PHE A 374 48.10 14.12 48.71
C PHE A 374 46.86 13.23 48.82
N ALA A 375 45.78 13.62 48.16
CA ALA A 375 44.57 12.82 47.99
C ALA A 375 44.06 12.99 46.55
N LEU A 376 43.68 11.88 45.91
CA LEU A 376 43.35 11.80 44.48
C LEU A 376 41.95 11.24 44.27
N SER A 377 41.21 11.79 43.31
CA SER A 377 39.90 11.29 42.89
C SER A 377 39.71 11.44 41.39
N ALA A 378 38.94 10.55 40.75
CA ALA A 378 38.69 10.57 39.32
C ALA A 378 37.27 10.10 38.97
N ASP A 379 36.66 10.72 37.95
CA ASP A 379 35.39 10.30 37.33
C ASP A 379 35.44 10.52 35.81
N ASN A 380 34.59 9.82 35.05
CA ASN A 380 34.62 9.82 33.58
C ASN A 380 33.43 10.56 32.93
N PHE A 381 33.62 10.98 31.67
CA PHE A 381 32.58 11.57 30.81
C PHE A 381 32.91 11.31 29.34
N ASP A 382 31.90 11.37 28.47
CA ASP A 382 32.05 11.12 27.03
C ASP A 382 31.93 12.43 26.22
N VAL A 383 32.86 12.69 25.30
CA VAL A 383 32.77 13.84 24.38
C VAL A 383 32.20 13.39 23.05
N SER A 384 31.02 13.89 22.69
CA SER A 384 30.35 13.49 21.43
C SER A 384 29.41 14.58 20.89
N ALA A 385 29.26 14.62 19.57
CA ALA A 385 28.36 15.54 18.89
C ALA A 385 27.12 14.82 18.32
N LEU A 386 25.97 15.51 18.33
CA LEU A 386 24.73 14.99 17.74
C LEU A 386 24.88 14.78 16.22
N PRO A 387 24.62 13.57 15.69
CA PRO A 387 24.85 13.27 14.28
C PRO A 387 23.83 13.97 13.37
N LEU A 388 24.32 14.46 12.21
CA LEU A 388 23.58 15.28 11.23
C LEU A 388 22.14 14.83 10.93
N PRO A 389 21.81 13.53 10.76
CA PRO A 389 20.43 13.10 10.47
C PRO A 389 19.41 13.52 11.54
N LEU A 390 19.80 13.57 12.82
CA LEU A 390 18.91 13.99 13.91
C LEU A 390 18.66 15.51 13.91
N MET A 391 19.64 16.32 13.51
CA MET A 391 19.44 17.76 13.30
C MET A 391 18.48 18.03 12.13
N ILE A 392 18.65 17.34 11.01
CA ILE A 392 17.77 17.45 9.84
C ILE A 392 16.34 17.02 10.20
N LEU A 393 16.17 15.92 10.93
CA LEU A 393 14.87 15.44 11.40
C LEU A 393 14.18 16.47 12.31
N ARG A 394 14.92 17.06 13.27
CA ARG A 394 14.41 18.09 14.17
C ARG A 394 13.99 19.36 13.42
N ALA A 395 14.77 19.79 12.43
CA ALA A 395 14.44 20.95 11.59
C ALA A 395 13.20 20.72 10.71
N ALA A 396 13.04 19.51 10.16
CA ALA A 396 11.87 19.14 9.36
C ALA A 396 10.58 19.05 10.21
N LEU A 397 10.67 18.52 11.44
CA LEU A 397 9.53 18.38 12.35
C LEU A 397 9.05 19.71 12.96
N LEU A 398 9.90 20.75 13.01
CA LEU A 398 9.54 22.06 13.56
C LEU A 398 9.04 23.07 12.51
N ASN A 399 9.04 22.71 11.23
CA ASN A 399 8.66 23.62 10.14
C ASN A 399 7.14 23.54 9.85
N PRO A 400 6.37 24.64 9.91
CA PRO A 400 4.92 24.61 9.65
C PRO A 400 4.54 24.10 8.25
N ILE A 401 5.43 24.17 7.27
CA ILE A 401 5.19 23.68 5.91
C ILE A 401 5.06 22.15 5.87
N THR A 402 5.80 21.41 6.71
CA THR A 402 5.70 19.93 6.72
C THR A 402 4.34 19.48 7.25
N TYR A 403 3.77 20.18 8.23
CA TYR A 403 2.40 19.97 8.68
C TYR A 403 1.36 20.25 7.59
N ILE A 404 1.52 21.31 6.78
CA ILE A 404 0.62 21.59 5.65
C ILE A 404 0.68 20.45 4.61
N VAL A 405 1.88 19.97 4.26
CA VAL A 405 2.04 18.85 3.33
C VAL A 405 1.46 17.55 3.91
N LEU A 406 1.64 17.30 5.21
CA LEU A 406 1.15 16.10 5.90
C LEU A 406 -0.38 16.07 6.05
N PHE A 407 -1.01 17.19 6.43
CA PHE A 407 -2.44 17.25 6.76
C PHE A 407 -3.34 17.71 5.62
N LEU A 408 -2.81 18.39 4.59
CA LEU A 408 -3.58 18.76 3.39
C LEU A 408 -3.08 18.03 2.14
N GLY A 409 -1.75 18.01 1.92
CA GLY A 409 -1.15 17.38 0.74
C GLY A 409 -1.41 15.87 0.65
N VAL A 410 -1.03 15.11 1.68
CA VAL A 410 -1.21 13.64 1.69
C VAL A 410 -2.70 13.24 1.62
N PRO A 411 -3.63 13.82 2.40
CA PRO A 411 -5.05 13.54 2.24
C PRO A 411 -5.62 13.92 0.88
N ALA A 412 -5.19 15.05 0.27
CA ALA A 412 -5.63 15.41 -1.07
C ALA A 412 -5.17 14.39 -2.13
N VAL A 413 -3.94 13.87 -2.02
CA VAL A 413 -3.44 12.81 -2.92
C VAL A 413 -4.18 11.48 -2.69
N VAL A 414 -4.47 11.11 -1.43
CA VAL A 414 -5.22 9.88 -1.10
C VAL A 414 -6.69 9.98 -1.55
N VAL A 415 -7.36 11.11 -1.32
CA VAL A 415 -8.74 11.35 -1.77
C VAL A 415 -8.80 11.45 -3.29
N GLY A 416 -7.89 12.18 -3.93
CA GLY A 416 -7.82 12.31 -5.39
C GLY A 416 -7.55 10.98 -6.09
N SER A 417 -6.62 10.17 -5.58
CA SER A 417 -6.34 8.83 -6.14
C SER A 417 -7.48 7.85 -5.91
N ARG A 418 -8.13 7.84 -4.73
CA ARG A 418 -9.32 7.01 -4.47
C ARG A 418 -10.52 7.45 -5.29
N TRP A 419 -10.72 8.76 -5.50
CA TRP A 419 -11.75 9.31 -6.38
C TRP A 419 -11.49 8.94 -7.84
N TYR A 420 -10.26 9.09 -8.33
CA TYR A 420 -9.89 8.69 -9.70
C TYR A 420 -10.04 7.17 -9.91
N ALA A 421 -9.66 6.36 -8.93
CA ALA A 421 -9.88 4.91 -8.95
C ALA A 421 -11.38 4.56 -8.94
N ALA A 422 -12.19 5.23 -8.13
CA ALA A 422 -13.64 5.03 -8.08
C ALA A 422 -14.34 5.49 -9.38
N TYR A 423 -13.93 6.63 -9.94
CA TYR A 423 -14.38 7.13 -11.24
C TYR A 423 -14.03 6.14 -12.37
N ARG A 424 -12.79 5.63 -12.40
CA ARG A 424 -12.39 4.55 -13.30
C ARG A 424 -13.23 3.29 -13.10
N ALA A 425 -13.42 2.84 -11.86
CA ALA A 425 -14.21 1.65 -11.55
C ALA A 425 -15.68 1.81 -11.97
N ALA A 426 -16.29 2.97 -11.73
CA ALA A 426 -17.65 3.28 -12.18
C ALA A 426 -17.76 3.36 -13.71
N LYS A 427 -16.73 3.87 -14.41
CA LYS A 427 -16.67 3.88 -15.89
C LYS A 427 -16.50 2.46 -16.45
N LEU A 428 -15.67 1.63 -15.84
CA LEU A 428 -15.49 0.21 -16.17
C LEU A 428 -16.77 -0.59 -15.93
N ALA A 429 -17.45 -0.40 -14.80
CA ALA A 429 -18.69 -1.09 -14.45
C ALA A 429 -19.90 -0.68 -15.33
N LYS A 430 -19.89 0.54 -15.89
CA LYS A 430 -20.89 1.00 -16.87
C LYS A 430 -20.65 0.49 -18.29
N ALA A 431 -19.42 0.07 -18.61
CA ALA A 431 -19.06 -0.38 -19.96
C ALA A 431 -19.47 -1.84 -20.17
N ARG A 432 -20.47 -2.04 -21.02
CA ARG A 432 -21.18 -3.30 -21.28
C ARG A 432 -20.31 -4.35 -21.96
N TYR A 433 -19.28 -3.95 -22.71
CA TYR A 433 -18.60 -4.85 -23.64
C TYR A 433 -17.18 -5.27 -23.23
N ILE A 434 -16.54 -4.60 -22.25
CA ILE A 434 -15.09 -4.74 -21.96
C ILE A 434 -14.62 -6.20 -21.89
N ALA A 435 -13.73 -6.53 -22.82
CA ALA A 435 -12.86 -7.69 -22.83
C ALA A 435 -11.40 -7.20 -22.72
N PRO A 436 -10.42 -8.07 -22.39
CA PRO A 436 -9.01 -7.73 -22.52
C PRO A 436 -8.63 -7.64 -24.01
N ILE A 437 -8.84 -6.45 -24.59
CA ILE A 437 -8.49 -6.07 -25.97
C ILE A 437 -7.08 -5.45 -25.95
N ASP A 438 -6.16 -5.99 -26.75
CA ASP A 438 -4.90 -5.29 -27.04
C ASP A 438 -5.07 -4.38 -28.26
N PHE A 439 -5.25 -3.08 -28.00
CA PHE A 439 -5.35 -2.05 -29.04
C PHE A 439 -4.10 -1.98 -29.95
N LYS A 440 -2.93 -2.49 -29.55
CA LYS A 440 -1.75 -2.57 -30.41
C LYS A 440 -1.82 -3.72 -31.40
N ALA A 441 -2.57 -4.78 -31.11
CA ALA A 441 -2.75 -5.99 -31.91
C ALA A 441 -4.03 -5.98 -32.76
N LEU A 442 -4.74 -4.84 -32.84
CA LEU A 442 -5.85 -4.61 -33.76
C LEU A 442 -5.37 -4.06 -35.12
N PRO A 443 -6.17 -4.20 -36.20
CA PRO A 443 -5.93 -3.53 -37.47
C PRO A 443 -5.86 -2.00 -37.29
N LYS A 444 -4.98 -1.33 -38.04
CA LYS A 444 -4.69 0.11 -37.93
C LYS A 444 -4.88 0.81 -39.27
N ALA A 445 -4.98 2.14 -39.25
CA ALA A 445 -4.99 2.95 -40.46
C ALA A 445 -3.73 2.70 -41.31
N GLY A 446 -3.92 2.35 -42.57
CA GLY A 446 -2.90 2.09 -43.57
C GLY A 446 -3.49 2.00 -44.98
N PRO A 447 -2.66 1.83 -46.03
CA PRO A 447 -3.12 1.81 -47.42
C PRO A 447 -4.15 0.70 -47.66
N ASN A 448 -3.98 -0.46 -47.03
CA ASN A 448 -4.86 -1.62 -47.20
C ASN A 448 -5.99 -1.72 -46.16
N SER A 449 -6.13 -0.78 -45.22
CA SER A 449 -7.16 -0.85 -44.17
C SER A 449 -8.43 -0.07 -44.54
N ILE A 450 -9.62 -0.68 -44.49
CA ILE A 450 -10.91 0.03 -44.59
C ILE A 450 -11.44 0.42 -43.21
N GLU A 451 -12.06 1.60 -43.08
CA GLU A 451 -12.66 2.07 -41.81
C GLU A 451 -14.13 1.65 -41.73
N VAL A 452 -14.44 0.72 -40.82
CA VAL A 452 -15.78 0.11 -40.71
C VAL A 452 -16.61 0.67 -39.55
N GLY A 453 -16.02 1.44 -38.64
CA GLY A 453 -16.73 2.05 -37.51
C GLY A 453 -15.81 2.36 -36.33
N LYS A 454 -16.25 2.00 -35.12
CA LYS A 454 -15.50 2.17 -33.87
C LYS A 454 -15.47 0.88 -33.05
N ILE A 455 -14.41 0.70 -32.26
CA ILE A 455 -14.37 -0.33 -31.22
C ILE A 455 -15.39 0.05 -30.15
N ALA A 456 -16.32 -0.85 -29.84
CA ALA A 456 -17.55 -0.53 -29.11
C ALA A 456 -17.27 0.10 -27.74
N GLU A 457 -18.06 1.11 -27.36
CA GLU A 457 -17.90 1.94 -26.14
C GLU A 457 -16.57 2.73 -26.06
N THR A 458 -15.84 2.87 -27.17
CA THR A 458 -14.65 3.73 -27.27
C THR A 458 -14.72 4.63 -28.50
N ASP A 459 -13.87 5.66 -28.53
CA ASP A 459 -13.66 6.51 -29.71
C ASP A 459 -12.59 5.98 -30.68
N VAL A 460 -12.00 4.82 -30.39
CA VAL A 460 -11.00 4.18 -31.26
C VAL A 460 -11.68 3.69 -32.54
N LYS A 461 -11.21 4.17 -33.70
CA LYS A 461 -11.69 3.72 -35.01
C LYS A 461 -11.40 2.22 -35.21
N ALA A 462 -12.37 1.50 -35.76
CA ALA A 462 -12.25 0.09 -36.11
C ALA A 462 -11.94 -0.04 -37.61
N TYR A 463 -10.88 -0.79 -37.91
CA TYR A 463 -10.44 -1.07 -39.27
C TYR A 463 -10.53 -2.57 -39.58
N ILE A 464 -10.61 -2.91 -40.86
CA ILE A 464 -10.42 -4.28 -41.40
C ILE A 464 -9.46 -4.15 -42.59
N ASP A 465 -8.45 -5.00 -42.69
CA ASP A 465 -7.54 -4.99 -43.85
C ASP A 465 -8.17 -5.71 -45.05
N THR A 466 -7.99 -5.18 -46.26
CA THR A 466 -8.58 -5.72 -47.48
C THR A 466 -8.08 -7.12 -47.82
N SER A 467 -6.87 -7.48 -47.38
CA SER A 467 -6.35 -8.86 -47.42
C SER A 467 -7.24 -9.84 -46.64
N GLN A 468 -7.81 -9.41 -45.52
CA GLN A 468 -8.71 -10.24 -44.71
C GLN A 468 -10.04 -10.48 -45.43
N LEU A 469 -10.50 -9.54 -46.26
CA LEU A 469 -11.71 -9.72 -47.07
C LEU A 469 -11.49 -10.72 -48.23
N ILE A 470 -10.25 -10.85 -48.73
CA ILE A 470 -9.86 -11.95 -49.65
C ILE A 470 -9.93 -13.29 -48.92
N MET A 471 -9.57 -13.33 -47.63
CA MET A 471 -9.74 -14.50 -46.75
C MET A 471 -11.18 -14.69 -46.23
N HIS A 472 -12.15 -14.02 -46.87
CA HIS A 472 -13.59 -14.18 -46.73
C HIS A 472 -14.18 -13.75 -45.36
N SER A 473 -15.49 -13.48 -45.36
CA SER A 473 -16.24 -12.93 -44.22
C SER A 473 -17.61 -13.58 -44.05
N ILE A 474 -18.08 -13.73 -42.81
CA ILE A 474 -19.45 -14.17 -42.51
C ILE A 474 -20.13 -13.26 -41.47
N ALA A 475 -21.32 -12.77 -41.78
CA ALA A 475 -22.18 -12.03 -40.84
C ALA A 475 -23.41 -12.86 -40.43
N ALA A 476 -23.56 -13.08 -39.12
CA ALA A 476 -24.68 -13.83 -38.54
C ALA A 476 -25.36 -13.10 -37.39
N GLY A 477 -26.69 -13.27 -37.27
CA GLY A 477 -27.47 -12.66 -36.19
C GLY A 477 -28.98 -12.59 -36.50
N GLY A 478 -29.76 -12.25 -35.47
CA GLY A 478 -31.21 -12.16 -35.61
C GLY A 478 -31.67 -11.08 -36.59
N THR A 479 -32.92 -11.17 -37.03
CA THR A 479 -33.57 -10.14 -37.86
C THR A 479 -33.48 -8.76 -37.19
N GLY A 480 -33.19 -7.72 -37.97
CA GLY A 480 -33.01 -6.35 -37.45
C GLY A 480 -31.77 -6.13 -36.57
N SER A 481 -30.80 -7.06 -36.50
CA SER A 481 -29.56 -6.88 -35.73
C SER A 481 -28.51 -5.97 -36.40
N GLY A 482 -28.62 -5.75 -37.72
CA GLY A 482 -27.66 -4.99 -38.53
C GLY A 482 -26.79 -5.84 -39.47
N LYS A 483 -27.18 -7.09 -39.77
CA LYS A 483 -26.40 -8.03 -40.59
C LYS A 483 -25.88 -7.43 -41.90
N SER A 484 -26.78 -7.14 -42.83
CA SER A 484 -26.41 -6.62 -44.15
C SER A 484 -25.71 -5.28 -44.04
N VAL A 485 -26.05 -4.42 -43.07
CA VAL A 485 -25.33 -3.17 -42.76
C VAL A 485 -23.82 -3.42 -42.54
N SER A 486 -23.42 -4.47 -41.83
CA SER A 486 -21.98 -4.78 -41.62
C SER A 486 -21.23 -5.16 -42.91
N ALA A 487 -21.90 -5.83 -43.85
CA ALA A 487 -21.35 -6.15 -45.18
C ALA A 487 -21.38 -4.92 -46.12
N MET A 488 -22.48 -4.17 -46.08
CA MET A 488 -22.70 -2.95 -46.84
C MET A 488 -21.67 -1.87 -46.52
N VAL A 489 -21.31 -1.67 -45.25
CA VAL A 489 -20.22 -0.76 -44.85
C VAL A 489 -18.89 -1.17 -45.49
N CYS A 490 -18.57 -2.46 -45.52
CA CYS A 490 -17.37 -2.96 -46.18
C CYS A 490 -17.41 -2.72 -47.69
N ALA A 491 -18.57 -2.96 -48.33
CA ALA A 491 -18.77 -2.68 -49.75
C ALA A 491 -18.63 -1.18 -50.08
N GLU A 492 -19.18 -0.27 -49.28
CA GLU A 492 -19.02 1.17 -49.47
C GLU A 492 -17.54 1.61 -49.44
N GLU A 493 -16.72 1.10 -48.51
CA GLU A 493 -15.30 1.44 -48.46
C GLU A 493 -14.50 0.83 -49.64
N LEU A 494 -14.88 -0.35 -50.12
CA LEU A 494 -14.29 -0.94 -51.34
C LEU A 494 -14.66 -0.17 -52.61
N LEU A 495 -15.92 0.27 -52.75
CA LEU A 495 -16.37 1.07 -53.89
C LEU A 495 -15.69 2.44 -53.94
N LYS A 496 -15.47 3.10 -52.78
CA LYS A 496 -14.62 4.32 -52.69
C LYS A 496 -13.20 4.07 -53.23
N ARG A 497 -12.68 2.85 -53.07
CA ARG A 497 -11.35 2.41 -53.52
C ARG A 497 -11.33 1.87 -54.96
N LYS A 498 -12.44 2.02 -55.71
CA LYS A 498 -12.66 1.50 -57.06
C LYS A 498 -12.60 -0.03 -57.18
N VAL A 499 -12.77 -0.77 -56.09
CA VAL A 499 -12.92 -2.24 -56.12
C VAL A 499 -14.38 -2.57 -56.46
N PRO A 500 -14.67 -3.41 -57.48
CA PRO A 500 -16.03 -3.80 -57.82
C PRO A 500 -16.65 -4.69 -56.73
N VAL A 501 -17.97 -4.63 -56.62
CA VAL A 501 -18.76 -5.49 -55.72
C VAL A 501 -19.87 -6.16 -56.53
N ILE A 502 -20.05 -7.46 -56.38
CA ILE A 502 -21.16 -8.22 -56.98
C ILE A 502 -22.00 -8.81 -55.85
N VAL A 503 -23.31 -8.59 -55.86
CA VAL A 503 -24.24 -8.99 -54.81
C VAL A 503 -25.34 -9.87 -55.38
N PHE A 504 -25.64 -10.96 -54.68
CA PHE A 504 -26.78 -11.84 -54.91
C PHE A 504 -27.79 -11.60 -53.78
N ASP A 505 -28.84 -10.83 -54.08
CA ASP A 505 -29.78 -10.28 -53.10
C ASP A 505 -31.22 -10.80 -53.34
N PRO A 506 -31.73 -11.68 -52.46
CA PRO A 506 -33.11 -12.18 -52.52
C PRO A 506 -34.13 -11.27 -51.79
N THR A 507 -33.75 -10.03 -51.49
CA THR A 507 -34.57 -9.00 -50.79
C THR A 507 -34.67 -7.66 -51.51
N ALA A 508 -33.84 -7.44 -52.54
CA ALA A 508 -33.64 -6.17 -53.25
C ALA A 508 -33.10 -4.99 -52.40
N GLN A 509 -32.79 -5.17 -51.11
CA GLN A 509 -32.29 -4.10 -50.23
C GLN A 509 -31.01 -3.42 -50.76
N TRP A 510 -30.13 -4.16 -51.42
CA TRP A 510 -28.87 -3.64 -51.96
C TRP A 510 -29.04 -2.71 -53.18
N THR A 511 -30.22 -2.65 -53.79
CA THR A 511 -30.55 -1.61 -54.80
C THR A 511 -30.50 -0.19 -54.22
N GLY A 512 -30.61 -0.06 -52.89
CA GLY A 512 -30.49 1.21 -52.17
C GLY A 512 -29.16 1.96 -52.37
N PHE A 513 -28.09 1.28 -52.83
CA PHE A 513 -26.79 1.91 -53.17
C PHE A 513 -26.92 3.03 -54.22
N MET A 514 -27.96 2.99 -55.06
CA MET A 514 -28.26 4.01 -56.07
C MET A 514 -28.64 5.37 -55.49
N LYS A 515 -29.06 5.44 -54.23
CA LYS A 515 -29.60 6.65 -53.58
C LYS A 515 -28.74 7.05 -52.37
N PRO A 516 -28.43 8.34 -52.14
CA PRO A 516 -27.78 8.79 -50.91
C PRO A 516 -28.68 8.57 -49.69
N CYS A 517 -28.08 8.40 -48.52
CA CYS A 517 -28.84 8.23 -47.28
C CYS A 517 -29.63 9.50 -46.95
N LYS A 518 -30.95 9.36 -46.78
CA LYS A 518 -31.86 10.44 -46.31
C LYS A 518 -32.57 10.08 -44.99
N LEU A 519 -32.31 8.90 -44.43
CA LEU A 519 -32.99 8.43 -43.23
C LEU A 519 -32.44 9.17 -42.00
N LYS A 520 -33.27 10.02 -41.37
CA LYS A 520 -32.88 10.80 -40.19
C LYS A 520 -32.23 9.92 -39.09
N ALA A 521 -32.80 8.75 -38.78
CA ALA A 521 -32.26 7.84 -37.78
C ALA A 521 -30.85 7.29 -38.09
N MET A 522 -30.39 7.31 -39.36
CA MET A 522 -29.00 7.05 -39.73
C MET A 522 -28.16 8.34 -39.63
N LEU A 523 -28.66 9.46 -40.16
CA LEU A 523 -27.97 10.76 -40.15
C LEU A 523 -27.69 11.26 -38.72
N ASP A 524 -28.61 11.05 -37.77
CA ASP A 524 -28.43 11.37 -36.34
C ASP A 524 -27.30 10.54 -35.67
N LEU A 525 -26.80 9.48 -36.32
CA LEU A 525 -25.63 8.71 -35.89
C LEU A 525 -24.32 9.18 -36.52
N TYR A 526 -24.35 9.91 -37.65
CA TYR A 526 -23.15 10.33 -38.38
C TYR A 526 -22.10 11.04 -37.51
N PRO A 527 -22.46 12.02 -36.64
CA PRO A 527 -21.49 12.71 -35.79
C PRO A 527 -20.71 11.79 -34.85
N LYS A 528 -21.32 10.67 -34.41
CA LYS A 528 -20.67 9.70 -33.51
C LYS A 528 -19.49 8.97 -34.19
N PHE A 529 -19.46 8.96 -35.52
CA PHE A 529 -18.42 8.37 -36.35
C PHE A 529 -17.57 9.43 -37.08
N GLY A 530 -17.77 10.72 -36.80
CA GLY A 530 -17.06 11.82 -37.47
C GLY A 530 -17.53 12.12 -38.89
N LEU A 531 -18.69 11.59 -39.29
CA LEU A 531 -19.32 11.86 -40.59
C LEU A 531 -20.21 13.11 -40.50
N LYS A 532 -20.40 13.79 -41.64
CA LYS A 532 -21.33 14.91 -41.85
C LYS A 532 -22.49 14.48 -42.76
N PRO A 533 -23.69 15.07 -42.65
CA PRO A 533 -24.81 14.74 -43.56
C PRO A 533 -24.50 14.95 -45.05
N THR A 534 -23.50 15.78 -45.38
CA THR A 534 -22.94 15.98 -46.73
C THR A 534 -22.21 14.77 -47.30
N ASP A 535 -21.80 13.83 -46.44
CA ASP A 535 -21.00 12.65 -46.82
C ASP A 535 -21.91 11.50 -47.31
N ALA A 536 -23.22 11.63 -47.11
CA ALA A 536 -24.24 10.73 -47.65
C ALA A 536 -24.24 10.79 -49.18
N ARG A 537 -24.05 9.64 -49.82
CA ARG A 537 -23.78 9.52 -51.26
C ARG A 537 -24.37 8.25 -51.84
N SER A 538 -24.71 8.29 -53.12
CA SER A 538 -24.91 7.09 -53.91
C SER A 538 -23.58 6.51 -54.42
N PHE A 539 -23.67 5.29 -54.93
CA PHE A 539 -22.64 4.57 -55.65
C PHE A 539 -23.21 4.10 -56.99
N LYS A 540 -22.35 3.97 -58.02
CA LYS A 540 -22.79 3.48 -59.32
C LYS A 540 -23.26 2.05 -59.16
N THR A 541 -24.53 1.79 -59.42
CA THR A 541 -25.14 0.48 -59.21
C THR A 541 -25.74 -0.02 -60.52
N ASN A 542 -25.39 -1.24 -60.90
CA ASN A 542 -26.04 -1.97 -61.99
C ASN A 542 -27.05 -2.96 -61.38
N VAL A 543 -28.33 -2.84 -61.70
CA VAL A 543 -29.38 -3.73 -61.18
C VAL A 543 -29.75 -4.77 -62.23
N ILE A 544 -29.62 -6.05 -61.89
CA ILE A 544 -29.98 -7.17 -62.77
C ILE A 544 -31.13 -7.91 -62.11
N LEU A 545 -32.32 -7.83 -62.69
CA LEU A 545 -33.48 -8.57 -62.21
C LEU A 545 -33.43 -10.01 -62.74
N VAL A 546 -33.39 -10.99 -61.85
CA VAL A 546 -33.27 -12.40 -62.21
C VAL A 546 -34.65 -13.06 -62.19
N GLU A 547 -35.27 -13.16 -63.37
CA GLU A 547 -36.57 -13.82 -63.54
C GLU A 547 -36.43 -15.27 -64.03
N ASP A 548 -35.42 -15.56 -64.87
CA ASP A 548 -35.07 -16.92 -65.30
C ASP A 548 -33.86 -17.46 -64.51
N PRO A 549 -33.98 -18.60 -63.79
CA PRO A 549 -32.85 -19.29 -63.17
C PRO A 549 -31.84 -19.84 -64.17
N ASN A 550 -32.16 -19.83 -65.47
CA ASN A 550 -31.28 -20.23 -66.55
C ASN A 550 -30.50 -19.11 -67.23
N MET A 551 -30.72 -17.84 -66.86
CA MET A 551 -29.89 -16.70 -67.28
C MET A 551 -28.38 -17.01 -67.16
N GLU A 552 -27.65 -16.78 -68.26
CA GLU A 552 -26.19 -16.87 -68.28
C GLU A 552 -25.55 -15.70 -67.54
N ILE A 553 -24.42 -15.96 -66.87
CA ILE A 553 -23.78 -15.01 -65.96
C ILE A 553 -22.34 -14.74 -66.43
N ASP A 554 -22.14 -13.82 -67.38
CA ASP A 554 -20.81 -13.26 -67.63
C ASP A 554 -20.44 -12.28 -66.51
N LEU A 555 -19.67 -12.76 -65.52
CA LEU A 555 -19.17 -11.93 -64.43
C LEU A 555 -18.17 -10.86 -64.92
N LYS A 556 -17.53 -11.05 -66.08
CA LYS A 556 -16.51 -10.13 -66.60
C LYS A 556 -17.12 -8.79 -67.02
N LYS A 557 -18.34 -8.78 -67.60
CA LYS A 557 -19.17 -7.56 -67.86
C LYS A 557 -19.45 -6.74 -66.59
N TYR A 558 -19.36 -7.35 -65.40
CA TYR A 558 -19.79 -6.76 -64.12
C TYR A 558 -18.66 -6.38 -63.15
N MET A 559 -17.39 -6.65 -63.49
CA MET A 559 -16.22 -6.29 -62.67
C MET A 559 -15.75 -4.83 -62.87
N ASN A 560 -16.67 -3.89 -62.99
CA ASN A 560 -16.40 -2.49 -63.32
C ASN A 560 -15.84 -1.70 -62.11
N PRO A 561 -14.65 -1.05 -62.20
CA PRO A 561 -14.01 -0.43 -61.04
C PRO A 561 -14.84 0.65 -60.32
N GLY A 562 -15.25 0.37 -59.08
CA GLY A 562 -16.06 1.28 -58.25
C GLY A 562 -17.57 1.21 -58.53
N GLU A 563 -18.01 0.20 -59.27
CA GLU A 563 -19.41 -0.13 -59.51
C GLU A 563 -19.84 -1.34 -58.66
N ILE A 564 -21.10 -1.34 -58.24
CA ILE A 564 -21.74 -2.47 -57.56
C ILE A 564 -22.81 -3.08 -58.47
N THR A 565 -22.70 -4.36 -58.79
CA THR A 565 -23.76 -5.09 -59.54
C THR A 565 -24.61 -5.89 -58.56
N VAL A 566 -25.93 -5.67 -58.58
CA VAL A 566 -26.90 -6.33 -57.70
C VAL A 566 -27.80 -7.22 -58.53
N PHE A 567 -27.60 -8.54 -58.42
CA PHE A 567 -28.54 -9.55 -58.89
C PHE A 567 -29.72 -9.62 -57.91
N VAL A 568 -30.83 -9.01 -58.31
CA VAL A 568 -32.09 -9.00 -57.55
C VAL A 568 -32.85 -10.29 -57.86
N MET A 569 -32.95 -11.16 -56.85
CA MET A 569 -33.53 -12.50 -56.97
C MET A 569 -34.85 -12.64 -56.19
N ASN A 570 -35.51 -11.52 -55.86
CA ASN A 570 -36.75 -11.52 -55.06
C ASN A 570 -37.93 -12.26 -55.73
N ARG A 571 -37.90 -12.43 -57.07
CA ARG A 571 -38.90 -13.17 -57.86
C ARG A 571 -38.63 -14.69 -57.96
N LEU A 572 -37.51 -15.20 -57.43
CA LEU A 572 -37.13 -16.63 -57.51
C LEU A 572 -37.55 -17.46 -56.27
N LYS A 573 -37.99 -18.71 -56.50
CA LYS A 573 -38.26 -19.71 -55.45
C LYS A 573 -36.96 -20.27 -54.84
N PRO A 574 -36.96 -20.85 -53.62
CA PRO A 574 -35.75 -21.37 -52.97
C PRO A 574 -34.93 -22.37 -53.81
N GLU A 575 -35.59 -23.28 -54.54
CA GLU A 575 -34.89 -24.23 -55.44
C GLU A 575 -34.24 -23.56 -56.66
N GLN A 576 -34.83 -22.44 -57.11
CA GLN A 576 -34.31 -21.63 -58.21
C GLN A 576 -33.13 -20.77 -57.74
N LEU A 577 -33.21 -20.20 -56.53
CA LEU A 577 -32.09 -19.53 -55.86
C LEU A 577 -30.88 -20.47 -55.71
N ASP A 578 -31.10 -21.72 -55.30
CA ASP A 578 -30.06 -22.74 -55.21
C ASP A 578 -29.37 -22.99 -56.56
N ALA A 579 -30.14 -23.13 -57.64
CA ALA A 579 -29.61 -23.34 -58.99
C ALA A 579 -28.82 -22.12 -59.50
N PHE A 580 -29.36 -20.91 -59.32
CA PHE A 580 -28.72 -19.67 -59.76
C PHE A 580 -27.43 -19.40 -58.96
N VAL A 581 -27.42 -19.65 -57.64
CA VAL A 581 -26.20 -19.50 -56.83
C VAL A 581 -25.12 -20.50 -57.26
N ARG A 582 -25.47 -21.76 -57.54
CA ARG A 582 -24.50 -22.73 -58.10
C ARG A 582 -23.91 -22.25 -59.43
N LYS A 583 -24.70 -21.68 -60.33
CA LYS A 583 -24.21 -21.06 -61.58
C LYS A 583 -23.32 -19.85 -61.32
N SER A 584 -23.69 -18.96 -60.38
CA SER A 584 -22.90 -17.76 -60.05
C SER A 584 -21.49 -18.09 -59.54
N VAL A 585 -21.34 -19.21 -58.82
CA VAL A 585 -20.04 -19.73 -58.39
C VAL A 585 -19.30 -20.37 -59.56
N GLN A 586 -19.98 -21.17 -60.39
CA GLN A 586 -19.37 -21.86 -61.53
C GLN A 586 -18.84 -20.87 -62.58
N ALA A 587 -19.53 -19.76 -62.83
CA ALA A 587 -19.07 -18.70 -63.73
C ALA A 587 -17.68 -18.12 -63.36
N VAL A 588 -17.30 -18.09 -62.07
CA VAL A 588 -15.93 -17.69 -61.66
C VAL A 588 -14.90 -18.76 -62.05
N PHE A 589 -15.24 -20.04 -61.90
CA PHE A 589 -14.39 -21.16 -62.32
C PHE A 589 -14.21 -21.21 -63.84
N ASP A 590 -15.26 -20.88 -64.60
CA ASP A 590 -15.24 -20.87 -66.06
C ASP A 590 -14.48 -19.67 -66.62
N MET A 591 -14.61 -18.49 -65.97
CA MET A 591 -13.87 -17.27 -66.32
C MET A 591 -12.34 -17.38 -66.11
N ARG A 592 -11.89 -18.26 -65.19
CA ARG A 592 -10.47 -18.49 -64.84
C ARG A 592 -9.66 -17.19 -64.62
N PRO A 593 -10.04 -16.34 -63.64
CA PRO A 593 -9.33 -15.10 -63.36
C PRO A 593 -7.84 -15.33 -63.01
N PRO A 594 -6.97 -14.33 -63.25
CA PRO A 594 -5.55 -14.39 -62.87
C PRO A 594 -5.39 -14.40 -61.34
N GLU A 595 -4.29 -14.95 -60.85
CA GLU A 595 -3.99 -14.94 -59.41
C GLU A 595 -3.65 -13.53 -58.91
N SER A 596 -4.08 -13.20 -57.69
CA SER A 596 -3.83 -11.90 -57.08
C SER A 596 -3.78 -11.94 -55.57
N LYS A 597 -2.84 -11.18 -55.00
CA LYS A 597 -2.72 -10.93 -53.54
C LYS A 597 -3.49 -9.67 -53.09
N GLU A 598 -4.08 -8.93 -54.03
CA GLU A 598 -4.91 -7.76 -53.77
C GLU A 598 -6.39 -8.11 -54.00
N ILE A 599 -7.31 -7.41 -53.34
CA ILE A 599 -8.74 -7.61 -53.60
C ILE A 599 -9.11 -7.02 -54.97
N LYS A 600 -9.58 -7.87 -55.88
CA LYS A 600 -10.02 -7.50 -57.24
C LYS A 600 -11.54 -7.50 -57.39
N LEU A 601 -12.25 -8.18 -56.50
CA LEU A 601 -13.71 -8.25 -56.45
C LEU A 601 -14.15 -8.66 -55.03
N LEU A 602 -15.27 -8.12 -54.55
CA LEU A 602 -16.02 -8.70 -53.43
C LEU A 602 -17.33 -9.31 -53.96
N MET A 603 -17.52 -10.62 -53.77
CA MET A 603 -18.80 -11.28 -54.01
C MET A 603 -19.58 -11.42 -52.70
N VAL A 604 -20.83 -11.00 -52.69
CA VAL A 604 -21.71 -11.00 -51.52
C VAL A 604 -22.93 -11.86 -51.83
N TRP A 605 -23.26 -12.80 -50.94
CA TRP A 605 -24.55 -13.50 -50.97
C TRP A 605 -25.32 -13.14 -49.70
N ASP A 606 -26.54 -12.61 -49.83
CA ASP A 606 -27.39 -12.24 -48.70
C ASP A 606 -28.46 -13.29 -48.37
N GLU A 607 -28.88 -13.35 -47.11
CA GLU A 607 -29.85 -14.30 -46.53
C GLU A 607 -29.61 -15.78 -46.93
N VAL A 608 -28.33 -16.19 -46.99
CA VAL A 608 -27.83 -17.48 -47.55
C VAL A 608 -28.41 -18.73 -46.88
N HIS A 609 -28.93 -18.61 -45.66
CA HIS A 609 -29.68 -19.70 -45.03
C HIS A 609 -30.86 -20.20 -45.87
N ARG A 610 -31.42 -19.39 -46.79
CA ARG A 610 -32.43 -19.84 -47.77
C ARG A 610 -31.95 -21.00 -48.67
N LEU A 611 -30.64 -21.21 -48.79
CA LEU A 611 -30.01 -22.27 -49.59
C LEU A 611 -29.72 -23.57 -48.81
N LEU A 612 -30.22 -23.68 -47.57
CA LEU A 612 -30.02 -24.88 -46.73
C LEU A 612 -31.05 -25.97 -47.07
N PRO A 613 -30.72 -27.26 -46.85
CA PRO A 613 -31.65 -28.37 -47.08
C PRO A 613 -33.00 -28.22 -46.36
N LYS A 614 -33.01 -27.64 -45.15
CA LYS A 614 -34.24 -27.38 -44.37
C LYS A 614 -35.20 -26.34 -44.98
N TYR A 615 -34.80 -25.66 -46.06
CA TYR A 615 -35.63 -24.74 -46.84
C TYR A 615 -35.68 -25.12 -48.33
N GLY A 616 -35.32 -26.36 -48.70
CA GLY A 616 -35.35 -26.87 -50.07
C GLY A 616 -34.05 -26.70 -50.88
N GLY A 617 -32.97 -26.18 -50.28
CA GLY A 617 -31.67 -26.08 -50.93
C GLY A 617 -31.03 -27.45 -51.20
N LYS A 618 -30.49 -27.64 -52.41
CA LYS A 618 -29.97 -28.92 -52.92
C LYS A 618 -28.44 -28.95 -53.03
N GLY A 619 -27.78 -27.80 -53.18
CA GLY A 619 -26.31 -27.72 -53.27
C GLY A 619 -25.68 -26.32 -53.28
N GLY A 620 -26.46 -25.23 -53.22
CA GLY A 620 -25.95 -23.84 -53.28
C GLY A 620 -24.96 -23.52 -52.15
N TYR A 621 -25.21 -24.01 -50.93
CA TYR A 621 -24.27 -23.85 -49.81
C TYR A 621 -22.93 -24.57 -50.04
N VAL A 622 -22.92 -25.70 -50.78
CA VAL A 622 -21.69 -26.44 -51.13
C VAL A 622 -20.88 -25.71 -52.21
N ALA A 623 -21.57 -25.02 -53.13
CA ALA A 623 -20.89 -24.14 -54.09
C ALA A 623 -20.23 -22.95 -53.37
N ILE A 624 -20.90 -22.32 -52.39
CA ILE A 624 -20.30 -21.27 -51.56
C ILE A 624 -19.13 -21.82 -50.71
N GLU A 625 -19.20 -23.05 -50.21
CA GLU A 625 -18.07 -23.72 -49.54
C GLU A 625 -16.85 -23.85 -50.47
N ARG A 626 -17.06 -24.28 -51.72
CA ARG A 626 -16.01 -24.36 -52.73
C ARG A 626 -15.46 -22.96 -53.09
N ALA A 627 -16.32 -21.95 -53.18
CA ALA A 627 -15.93 -20.57 -53.40
C ALA A 627 -14.99 -20.08 -52.28
N CYS A 628 -15.35 -20.25 -51.00
CA CYS A 628 -14.49 -19.87 -49.87
C CYS A 628 -13.17 -20.68 -49.79
N ARG A 629 -13.07 -21.84 -50.45
CA ARG A 629 -11.81 -22.59 -50.53
C ARG A 629 -10.90 -22.11 -51.67
N GLU A 630 -11.47 -21.68 -52.79
CA GLU A 630 -10.76 -21.42 -54.04
C GLU A 630 -10.69 -19.95 -54.48
N PHE A 631 -11.56 -19.05 -54.04
CA PHE A 631 -11.63 -17.69 -54.62
C PHE A 631 -10.49 -16.77 -54.16
N ARG A 632 -9.92 -17.04 -52.98
CA ARG A 632 -8.80 -16.28 -52.39
C ARG A 632 -7.53 -16.21 -53.23
N LYS A 633 -7.20 -17.23 -54.06
CA LYS A 633 -6.04 -17.19 -54.98
C LYS A 633 -6.18 -16.11 -56.06
N TRP A 634 -7.41 -15.75 -56.41
CA TRP A 634 -7.75 -14.81 -57.48
C TRP A 634 -8.02 -13.38 -56.97
N GLY A 635 -7.75 -13.11 -55.68
CA GLY A 635 -8.10 -11.83 -55.07
C GLY A 635 -9.62 -11.60 -54.95
N ILE A 636 -10.44 -12.66 -55.04
CA ILE A 636 -11.90 -12.56 -54.95
C ILE A 636 -12.32 -12.82 -53.51
N GLY A 637 -12.74 -11.76 -52.82
CA GLY A 637 -13.34 -11.86 -51.49
C GLY A 637 -14.75 -12.41 -51.55
N VAL A 638 -15.18 -13.06 -50.48
CA VAL A 638 -16.54 -13.62 -50.34
C VAL A 638 -17.14 -13.15 -49.02
N PHE A 639 -18.36 -12.62 -49.07
CA PHE A 639 -19.12 -12.19 -47.90
C PHE A 639 -20.44 -12.98 -47.83
N VAL A 640 -20.58 -13.82 -46.81
CA VAL A 640 -21.78 -14.64 -46.55
C VAL A 640 -22.62 -13.97 -45.47
N ILE A 641 -23.92 -13.77 -45.70
CA ILE A 641 -24.82 -13.19 -44.70
C ILE A 641 -25.95 -14.19 -44.38
N SER A 642 -26.21 -14.44 -43.09
CA SER A 642 -27.14 -15.49 -42.64
C SER A 642 -27.81 -15.16 -41.32
N GLN A 643 -28.96 -15.73 -41.01
CA GLN A 643 -29.61 -15.53 -39.70
C GLN A 643 -28.90 -16.30 -38.57
N VAL A 644 -28.38 -17.50 -38.87
CA VAL A 644 -27.70 -18.40 -37.92
C VAL A 644 -26.33 -18.78 -38.47
N LEU A 645 -25.30 -18.88 -37.61
CA LEU A 645 -23.94 -19.25 -38.03
C LEU A 645 -23.70 -20.77 -37.98
N LEU A 646 -24.31 -21.48 -37.02
CA LEU A 646 -24.27 -22.95 -36.94
C LEU A 646 -24.83 -23.70 -38.16
N ASP A 647 -25.66 -23.04 -38.98
CA ASP A 647 -26.27 -23.64 -40.17
C ASP A 647 -25.25 -24.02 -41.27
N PHE A 648 -24.02 -23.49 -41.19
CA PHE A 648 -22.94 -23.82 -42.13
C PHE A 648 -22.05 -24.92 -41.59
N LYS A 649 -21.85 -25.97 -42.41
CA LYS A 649 -20.90 -27.06 -42.14
C LYS A 649 -19.51 -26.52 -41.85
N GLY A 650 -18.74 -27.29 -41.05
CA GLY A 650 -17.44 -26.86 -40.54
C GLY A 650 -16.44 -26.40 -41.60
N ALA A 651 -16.49 -26.95 -42.81
CA ALA A 651 -15.60 -26.60 -43.91
C ALA A 651 -15.79 -25.17 -44.45
N ILE A 652 -17.02 -24.61 -44.48
CA ILE A 652 -17.24 -23.19 -44.78
C ILE A 652 -16.53 -22.33 -43.72
N ARG A 653 -16.75 -22.65 -42.45
CA ARG A 653 -16.23 -21.89 -41.31
C ARG A 653 -14.70 -21.99 -41.15
N ALA A 654 -14.10 -23.10 -41.58
CA ALA A 654 -12.65 -23.31 -41.55
C ALA A 654 -11.89 -22.48 -42.60
N ASN A 655 -12.58 -21.97 -43.63
CA ASN A 655 -11.98 -21.18 -44.71
C ASN A 655 -12.35 -19.68 -44.67
N ILE A 656 -13.05 -19.23 -43.62
CA ILE A 656 -13.44 -17.82 -43.45
C ILE A 656 -12.67 -17.21 -42.27
N ALA A 657 -11.89 -16.15 -42.55
CA ALA A 657 -11.10 -15.48 -41.52
C ALA A 657 -11.95 -14.58 -40.60
N ASN A 658 -12.97 -13.89 -41.13
CA ASN A 658 -13.74 -12.90 -40.36
C ASN A 658 -15.11 -13.44 -39.94
N GLU A 659 -15.25 -13.88 -38.68
CA GLU A 659 -16.56 -14.16 -38.07
C GLU A 659 -17.15 -12.86 -37.48
N ILE A 660 -18.34 -12.45 -37.95
CA ILE A 660 -19.08 -11.27 -37.46
C ILE A 660 -20.40 -11.74 -36.82
N GLN A 661 -20.43 -11.84 -35.50
CA GLN A 661 -21.59 -12.29 -34.72
C GLN A 661 -22.35 -11.07 -34.14
N LEU A 662 -23.45 -10.68 -34.79
CA LEU A 662 -24.36 -9.66 -34.31
C LEU A 662 -25.34 -10.22 -33.27
N ARG A 663 -26.19 -9.36 -32.68
CA ARG A 663 -27.20 -9.74 -31.69
C ARG A 663 -28.04 -10.93 -32.17
N THR A 664 -28.00 -12.02 -31.41
CA THR A 664 -28.85 -13.20 -31.62
C THR A 664 -29.52 -13.62 -30.31
N LYS A 665 -30.69 -14.27 -30.43
CA LYS A 665 -31.36 -15.00 -29.34
C LYS A 665 -31.24 -16.52 -29.49
N TYR A 666 -30.61 -17.00 -30.58
CA TYR A 666 -30.55 -18.43 -30.88
C TYR A 666 -29.54 -19.13 -29.98
N GLU A 667 -30.03 -20.08 -29.17
CA GLU A 667 -29.24 -20.73 -28.12
C GLU A 667 -28.02 -21.48 -28.67
N GLY A 668 -28.10 -22.05 -29.87
CA GLY A 668 -26.97 -22.70 -30.52
C GLY A 668 -25.80 -21.75 -30.79
N ASP A 669 -26.06 -20.57 -31.36
CA ASP A 669 -25.02 -19.55 -31.59
C ASP A 669 -24.49 -18.98 -30.26
N ILE A 670 -25.36 -18.81 -29.25
CA ILE A 670 -24.96 -18.35 -27.90
C ILE A 670 -24.07 -19.40 -27.21
N GLY A 671 -24.43 -20.69 -27.30
CA GLY A 671 -23.65 -21.82 -26.82
C GLY A 671 -22.30 -21.95 -27.54
N ARG A 672 -22.28 -21.75 -28.85
CA ARG A 672 -21.06 -21.68 -29.68
C ARG A 672 -20.12 -20.59 -29.19
N VAL A 673 -20.63 -19.39 -28.90
CA VAL A 673 -19.85 -18.28 -28.32
C VAL A 673 -19.39 -18.62 -26.90
N LYS A 674 -20.25 -19.21 -26.07
CA LYS A 674 -19.93 -19.65 -24.69
C LYS A 674 -18.78 -20.65 -24.67
N SER A 675 -18.77 -21.63 -25.58
CA SER A 675 -17.72 -22.66 -25.64
C SER A 675 -16.45 -22.22 -26.37
N LYS A 676 -16.53 -21.37 -27.40
CA LYS A 676 -15.34 -20.88 -28.15
C LYS A 676 -14.61 -19.73 -27.44
N TYR A 677 -15.33 -18.89 -26.69
CA TYR A 677 -14.78 -17.64 -26.12
C TYR A 677 -15.09 -17.41 -24.63
N GLY A 678 -16.08 -18.09 -24.05
CA GLY A 678 -16.46 -17.97 -22.64
C GLY A 678 -17.82 -17.31 -22.38
N ILE A 679 -18.32 -17.48 -21.15
CA ILE A 679 -19.64 -17.01 -20.69
C ILE A 679 -19.82 -15.49 -20.86
N ASP A 680 -18.78 -14.70 -20.61
CA ASP A 680 -18.85 -13.24 -20.68
C ASP A 680 -19.22 -12.75 -22.08
N TYR A 681 -18.63 -13.31 -23.14
CA TYR A 681 -18.99 -12.95 -24.51
C TYR A 681 -20.41 -13.40 -24.86
N ALA A 682 -20.82 -14.60 -24.42
CA ALA A 682 -22.16 -15.13 -24.68
C ALA A 682 -23.26 -14.26 -24.05
N SER A 683 -23.06 -13.83 -22.79
CA SER A 683 -23.98 -12.92 -22.09
C SER A 683 -24.02 -11.50 -22.69
N LYS A 684 -22.94 -11.07 -23.35
CA LYS A 684 -22.87 -9.79 -24.06
C LYS A 684 -23.51 -9.83 -25.45
N VAL A 685 -23.38 -10.93 -26.19
CA VAL A 685 -23.93 -11.08 -27.56
C VAL A 685 -25.47 -10.92 -27.58
N THR A 686 -26.18 -11.42 -26.57
CA THR A 686 -27.64 -11.20 -26.44
C THR A 686 -28.01 -9.74 -26.14
N ARG A 687 -27.07 -8.97 -25.56
CA ARG A 687 -27.20 -7.56 -25.12
C ARG A 687 -26.52 -6.57 -26.08
N LEU A 688 -26.20 -6.99 -27.30
CA LEU A 688 -25.66 -6.12 -28.35
C LEU A 688 -26.68 -5.05 -28.78
N THR A 689 -26.21 -3.83 -29.04
CA THR A 689 -27.00 -2.81 -29.75
C THR A 689 -27.07 -3.14 -31.24
N ILE A 690 -28.10 -2.64 -31.92
CA ILE A 690 -28.23 -2.78 -33.39
C ILE A 690 -27.02 -2.10 -34.05
N GLY A 691 -26.39 -2.78 -35.01
CA GLY A 691 -25.16 -2.31 -35.66
C GLY A 691 -23.87 -2.57 -34.86
N THR A 692 -23.94 -3.17 -33.67
CA THR A 692 -22.74 -3.67 -32.95
C THR A 692 -22.64 -5.18 -33.05
N ALA A 693 -21.43 -5.67 -33.35
CA ALA A 693 -21.11 -7.09 -33.49
C ALA A 693 -19.96 -7.50 -32.58
N LEU A 694 -19.92 -8.77 -32.20
CA LEU A 694 -18.72 -9.47 -31.79
C LEU A 694 -17.96 -9.89 -33.07
N PHE A 695 -16.84 -9.25 -33.35
CA PHE A 695 -15.96 -9.55 -34.47
C PHE A 695 -14.83 -10.49 -34.02
N GLN A 696 -14.48 -11.48 -34.82
CA GLN A 696 -13.32 -12.33 -34.63
C GLN A 696 -12.56 -12.53 -35.93
N ASN A 697 -11.24 -12.39 -35.86
CA ASN A 697 -10.30 -12.84 -36.89
C ASN A 697 -9.11 -13.52 -36.17
N PRO A 698 -8.54 -14.63 -36.68
CA PRO A 698 -7.42 -15.33 -36.04
C PRO A 698 -6.13 -14.51 -35.90
N GLU A 699 -5.84 -13.60 -36.85
CA GLU A 699 -4.54 -12.93 -36.95
C GLU A 699 -4.37 -11.74 -36.00
N TYR A 700 -5.47 -11.19 -35.48
CA TYR A 700 -5.49 -10.00 -34.63
C TYR A 700 -5.92 -10.31 -33.20
N ASN A 701 -5.55 -9.46 -32.25
CA ASN A 701 -5.91 -9.58 -30.83
C ASN A 701 -5.63 -10.98 -30.22
N ASN A 702 -4.61 -11.68 -30.74
CA ASN A 702 -4.28 -13.07 -30.40
C ASN A 702 -5.46 -14.05 -30.59
N GLY A 703 -6.22 -13.88 -31.68
CA GLY A 703 -7.40 -14.67 -32.03
C GLY A 703 -8.64 -14.40 -31.15
N ARG A 704 -8.53 -13.58 -30.10
CA ARG A 704 -9.63 -13.26 -29.19
C ARG A 704 -10.59 -12.28 -29.87
N PRO A 705 -11.91 -12.49 -29.79
CA PRO A 705 -12.87 -11.61 -30.44
C PRO A 705 -12.99 -10.28 -29.68
N TRP A 706 -13.38 -9.23 -30.40
CA TRP A 706 -13.64 -7.89 -29.85
C TRP A 706 -14.93 -7.31 -30.41
N PHE A 707 -15.44 -6.24 -29.81
CA PHE A 707 -16.71 -5.64 -30.23
C PHE A 707 -16.49 -4.46 -31.18
N ILE A 708 -17.15 -4.48 -32.33
CA ILE A 708 -17.15 -3.39 -33.32
C ILE A 708 -18.57 -2.83 -33.41
N SER A 709 -18.74 -1.53 -33.22
CA SER A 709 -19.92 -0.79 -33.64
C SER A 709 -19.69 -0.27 -35.05
N PHE A 710 -20.41 -0.82 -36.03
CA PHE A 710 -20.31 -0.39 -37.42
C PHE A 710 -20.85 1.03 -37.61
N ARG A 711 -20.25 1.79 -38.52
CA ARG A 711 -20.73 3.13 -38.88
C ARG A 711 -22.09 3.06 -39.62
N PRO A 712 -22.94 4.09 -39.56
CA PRO A 712 -24.13 4.19 -40.40
C PRO A 712 -23.76 4.23 -41.90
N LEU A 713 -24.73 3.88 -42.75
CA LEU A 713 -24.58 3.82 -44.21
C LEU A 713 -24.57 5.22 -44.84
N LEU A 714 -23.81 5.38 -45.93
CA LEU A 714 -23.77 6.59 -46.76
C LEU A 714 -24.87 6.56 -47.83
N HIS A 715 -25.31 5.38 -48.27
CA HIS A 715 -26.45 5.17 -49.17
C HIS A 715 -27.78 4.91 -48.45
N SER A 716 -28.87 4.75 -49.21
CA SER A 716 -30.21 4.45 -48.70
C SER A 716 -30.30 3.03 -48.13
N PRO A 717 -30.73 2.83 -46.85
CA PRO A 717 -30.92 1.50 -46.28
C PRO A 717 -32.17 0.77 -46.82
N PHE A 718 -32.94 1.41 -47.70
CA PHE A 718 -34.16 0.88 -48.31
C PHE A 718 -33.90 0.49 -49.77
N ALA A 719 -34.55 -0.61 -50.21
CA ALA A 719 -34.65 -1.00 -51.61
C ALA A 719 -35.30 0.12 -52.46
N LEU A 720 -35.07 0.05 -53.77
CA LEU A 720 -35.96 0.66 -54.76
C LEU A 720 -37.35 -0.01 -54.72
N THR A 721 -38.37 0.71 -55.17
CA THR A 721 -39.71 0.12 -55.35
C THR A 721 -39.76 -0.72 -56.64
N ASP A 722 -40.75 -1.62 -56.78
CA ASP A 722 -40.89 -2.41 -58.01
C ASP A 722 -41.14 -1.52 -59.24
N GLU A 723 -41.79 -0.36 -59.10
CA GLU A 723 -41.93 0.63 -60.20
C GLU A 723 -40.57 1.20 -60.62
N GLU A 724 -39.70 1.53 -59.66
CA GLU A 724 -38.34 2.03 -59.90
C GLU A 724 -37.43 0.96 -60.51
N ILE A 725 -37.58 -0.30 -60.10
CA ILE A 725 -36.86 -1.45 -60.69
C ILE A 725 -37.35 -1.70 -62.13
N ASN A 726 -38.66 -1.70 -62.35
CA ASN A 726 -39.24 -1.85 -63.69
C ASN A 726 -38.85 -0.67 -64.61
N GLN A 727 -38.76 0.56 -64.09
CA GLN A 727 -38.25 1.73 -64.81
C GLN A 727 -36.75 1.57 -65.14
N TYR A 728 -35.92 1.13 -64.18
CA TYR A 728 -34.51 0.81 -64.45
C TYR A 728 -34.37 -0.20 -65.59
N VAL A 729 -35.11 -1.32 -65.55
CA VAL A 729 -35.05 -2.38 -66.57
C VAL A 729 -35.47 -1.84 -67.95
N LYS A 730 -36.54 -1.04 -68.01
CA LYS A 730 -37.00 -0.38 -69.24
C LYS A 730 -35.93 0.55 -69.83
N LEU A 731 -35.26 1.36 -69.00
CA LEU A 731 -34.22 2.29 -69.43
C LEU A 731 -32.93 1.57 -69.82
N ASN A 732 -32.54 0.51 -69.11
CA ASN A 732 -31.37 -0.30 -69.46
C ASN A 732 -31.59 -1.04 -70.79
N LYS A 733 -32.81 -1.55 -71.04
CA LYS A 733 -33.14 -2.15 -72.35
C LYS A 733 -33.06 -1.13 -73.49
N LYS A 734 -33.58 0.10 -73.29
CA LYS A 734 -33.39 1.20 -74.25
C LYS A 734 -31.90 1.49 -74.50
N ILE A 735 -31.07 1.49 -73.46
CA ILE A 735 -29.62 1.67 -73.57
C ILE A 735 -29.00 0.57 -74.45
N GLU A 736 -29.32 -0.71 -74.22
CA GLU A 736 -28.77 -1.82 -75.01
C GLU A 736 -29.26 -1.79 -76.48
N GLU A 737 -30.52 -1.40 -76.73
CA GLU A 737 -31.07 -1.17 -78.08
C GLU A 737 -30.36 0.00 -78.81
N ILE A 738 -29.99 1.06 -78.07
CA ILE A 738 -29.24 2.23 -78.57
C ILE A 738 -27.76 1.88 -78.80
N GLU A 739 -27.10 1.16 -77.89
CA GLU A 739 -25.71 0.70 -78.03
C GLU A 739 -25.55 -0.14 -79.30
N LYS A 740 -26.51 -1.02 -79.60
CA LYS A 740 -26.50 -1.81 -80.82
C LYS A 740 -26.55 -0.92 -82.09
N ARG A 741 -27.47 0.05 -82.14
CA ARG A 741 -27.59 0.99 -83.28
C ARG A 741 -26.34 1.85 -83.47
N ILE A 742 -25.70 2.28 -82.39
CA ILE A 742 -24.40 2.96 -82.44
C ILE A 742 -23.32 2.03 -83.01
N GLY A 743 -23.28 0.77 -82.58
CA GLY A 743 -22.40 -0.25 -83.18
C GLY A 743 -22.63 -0.43 -84.68
N ASP A 744 -23.89 -0.50 -85.11
CA ASP A 744 -24.29 -0.64 -86.52
C ASP A 744 -23.95 0.62 -87.37
N LEU A 745 -23.90 1.81 -86.77
CA LEU A 745 -23.42 3.05 -87.43
C LEU A 745 -21.88 3.11 -87.47
N LYS A 746 -21.21 2.71 -86.39
CA LYS A 746 -19.75 2.68 -86.27
C LYS A 746 -19.13 1.66 -87.25
N ALA A 747 -19.81 0.53 -87.46
CA ALA A 747 -19.47 -0.46 -88.49
C ALA A 747 -19.63 0.07 -89.94
N LYS A 748 -20.39 1.16 -90.14
CA LYS A 748 -20.53 1.87 -91.42
C LYS A 748 -19.57 3.06 -91.55
N GLY A 749 -18.67 3.27 -90.58
CA GLY A 749 -17.70 4.37 -90.59
C GLY A 749 -18.28 5.75 -90.24
N ILE A 750 -19.49 5.82 -89.67
CA ILE A 750 -20.12 7.07 -89.25
C ILE A 750 -19.62 7.44 -87.84
N ASP A 751 -19.24 8.71 -87.65
CA ASP A 751 -18.84 9.20 -86.33
C ASP A 751 -20.04 9.23 -85.37
N THR A 752 -19.80 8.75 -84.17
CA THR A 752 -20.78 8.52 -83.10
C THR A 752 -20.31 9.11 -81.75
N TYR A 753 -19.15 9.79 -81.71
CA TYR A 753 -18.47 10.22 -80.48
C TYR A 753 -19.36 11.03 -79.51
N ASP A 754 -20.02 12.09 -79.99
CA ASP A 754 -20.91 12.91 -79.16
C ASP A 754 -22.11 12.12 -78.61
N ILE A 755 -22.61 11.15 -79.39
CA ILE A 755 -23.73 10.29 -78.99
C ILE A 755 -23.27 9.25 -77.96
N GLU A 756 -22.05 8.72 -78.09
CA GLU A 756 -21.42 7.88 -77.08
C GLU A 756 -21.22 8.64 -75.76
N ILE A 757 -20.85 9.93 -75.80
CA ILE A 757 -20.77 10.78 -74.59
C ILE A 757 -22.14 10.94 -73.93
N GLU A 758 -23.17 11.38 -74.65
CA GLU A 758 -24.50 11.58 -74.05
C GLU A 758 -25.14 10.27 -73.56
N LEU A 759 -24.91 9.16 -74.26
CA LEU A 759 -25.33 7.84 -73.81
C LEU A 759 -24.58 7.41 -72.53
N ASN A 760 -23.28 7.71 -72.41
CA ASN A 760 -22.52 7.41 -71.20
C ASN A 760 -22.94 8.30 -70.01
N ILE A 761 -23.36 9.55 -70.26
CA ILE A 761 -24.04 10.38 -69.25
C ILE A 761 -25.39 9.77 -68.85
N ALA A 762 -26.21 9.32 -69.82
CA ALA A 762 -27.49 8.67 -69.56
C ALA A 762 -27.33 7.41 -68.70
N LYS A 763 -26.38 6.51 -69.04
CA LYS A 763 -26.01 5.33 -68.26
C LYS A 763 -25.64 5.70 -66.82
N ASP A 764 -24.85 6.75 -66.61
CA ASP A 764 -24.46 7.22 -65.27
C ASP A 764 -25.67 7.71 -64.45
N LYS A 765 -26.65 8.36 -65.10
CA LYS A 765 -27.92 8.75 -64.46
C LYS A 765 -28.82 7.55 -64.14
N VAL A 766 -28.90 6.55 -65.02
CA VAL A 766 -29.61 5.28 -64.70
C VAL A 766 -28.98 4.60 -63.49
N LYS A 767 -27.65 4.43 -63.47
CA LYS A 767 -26.89 3.79 -62.37
C LYS A 767 -26.88 4.57 -61.05
N THR A 768 -27.50 5.75 -61.00
CA THR A 768 -27.65 6.60 -59.80
C THR A 768 -29.11 6.97 -59.50
N ALA A 769 -30.07 6.20 -60.05
CA ALA A 769 -31.52 6.40 -59.89
C ALA A 769 -32.04 7.80 -60.27
N ALA A 770 -31.31 8.51 -61.13
CA ALA A 770 -31.70 9.80 -61.68
C ALA A 770 -32.56 9.63 -62.94
N PHE A 771 -33.58 8.75 -62.86
CA PHE A 771 -34.31 8.23 -64.04
C PHE A 771 -34.87 9.32 -64.96
N LYS A 772 -35.49 10.37 -64.41
CA LYS A 772 -36.01 11.50 -65.21
C LYS A 772 -34.93 12.21 -66.03
N MET A 773 -33.72 12.37 -65.48
CA MET A 773 -32.60 12.93 -66.24
C MET A 773 -32.10 11.94 -67.30
N ALA A 774 -32.03 10.65 -66.95
CA ALA A 774 -31.65 9.62 -67.91
C ALA A 774 -32.61 9.56 -69.10
N GLU A 775 -33.92 9.65 -68.86
CA GLU A 775 -34.96 9.72 -69.90
C GLU A 775 -34.70 10.90 -70.86
N THR A 776 -34.47 12.11 -70.34
CA THR A 776 -34.15 13.28 -71.19
C THR A 776 -32.87 13.09 -72.01
N TYR A 777 -31.81 12.49 -71.45
CA TYR A 777 -30.58 12.20 -72.22
C TYR A 777 -30.80 11.10 -73.27
N LEU A 778 -31.58 10.05 -72.97
CA LEU A 778 -31.92 9.00 -73.94
C LEU A 778 -32.80 9.53 -75.07
N GLU A 779 -33.71 10.46 -74.79
CA GLU A 779 -34.51 11.15 -75.81
C GLU A 779 -33.64 12.07 -76.70
N SER A 780 -32.65 12.78 -76.14
CA SER A 780 -31.64 13.51 -76.95
C SER A 780 -30.89 12.56 -77.89
N VAL A 781 -30.41 11.44 -77.34
CA VAL A 781 -29.66 10.40 -78.06
C VAL A 781 -30.50 9.74 -79.17
N GLU A 782 -31.74 9.32 -78.89
CA GLU A 782 -32.67 8.77 -79.89
C GLU A 782 -32.95 9.77 -81.03
N ASN A 783 -33.13 11.06 -80.70
CA ASN A 783 -33.35 12.11 -81.70
C ASN A 783 -32.12 12.40 -82.56
N ARG A 784 -30.89 12.21 -82.06
CA ARG A 784 -29.66 12.34 -82.87
C ARG A 784 -29.40 11.12 -83.74
N LEU A 785 -29.54 9.92 -83.19
CA LEU A 785 -29.51 8.65 -83.95
C LEU A 785 -30.51 8.69 -85.11
N GLY A 786 -31.76 9.10 -84.83
CA GLY A 786 -32.81 9.22 -85.84
C GLY A 786 -32.62 10.33 -86.89
N LYS A 787 -31.57 11.15 -86.79
CA LYS A 787 -31.11 12.07 -87.84
C LYS A 787 -29.99 11.43 -88.68
N LEU A 788 -28.95 10.90 -88.02
CA LEU A 788 -27.84 10.21 -88.69
C LEU A 788 -28.32 9.02 -89.53
N GLU A 789 -29.24 8.19 -88.99
CA GLU A 789 -29.87 7.08 -89.71
C GLU A 789 -30.68 7.51 -90.95
N LYS A 790 -31.05 8.79 -91.04
CA LYS A 790 -31.79 9.40 -92.16
C LYS A 790 -30.90 10.26 -93.06
N GLY A 791 -29.59 10.31 -92.82
CA GLY A 791 -28.65 11.14 -93.58
C GLY A 791 -28.93 12.64 -93.49
N LYS A 792 -29.28 13.14 -92.30
CA LYS A 792 -29.60 14.56 -92.02
C LYS A 792 -28.86 15.11 -90.80
#